data_AF-A0A498IFM9-F1
#
_entry.id   AF-A0A498IFM9-F1
#
_cell.length_a   1.000
_cell.length_b   1.000
_cell.length_c   1.000
_cell.angle_alpha   90.00
_cell.angle_beta   90.00
_cell.angle_gamma   90.00
#
_symmetry.space_group_name_H-M   'P 1'
#
loop_
_entity.id
_entity.type
_entity.pdbx_description
1 polymer ?
#
loop_
_entity_poly.entity_id
_entity_poly.type
_entity_poly.pdbx_seq_one_letter_code
_entity_poly.pdbx_strand_id
1 'polypeptide(L)'
;MEIDKAIRECDDRRLKTKYNNAIYVIQRALALYSIEEVAFSFNGGKDSTVLLHLLRAGYFLHKGEQSCSNGGVKYFPMRTIYFECPSAFPEINSFTYDTATTYGLQLDIIRSDFKSGLEDLLKSKPIKAIFLGVRIGDPTAVGQEQFSPSSVGWPPFMRVNPILDWSYRDVWALLLTCKVQYCSLYDQGYTSIGSIYDTVPNALLSINNSSDSKEVFRPAYLLSDGRLERAGRVKKLSSSVRGHQSAVMNGLDGVGLHNSSLLMSSAIAVGDEILFGTVEDQIGPSLCRKLHSIGWSVSQTAVVRNDIDAVAEEVERRQSTDDMVFMYGGVGPLHSDVTLAGVAKAFAVRLAPDEEFEEYLRHLIGDQCTGDRNEMALLPEGITELLHHEKLIVPLIKCKNVIILTATNILELDEQWNCLIELMRSDGALATMQPFVSKHLTTNLTDVEIAQPLSKLCLEFPDLYIGCRRKSRTEPLIIYFEGKDQDRIQSAIEALCKKFHPGAFVEINSKMAGGVGGGGDGATSSKKGLEGTGLDLPENRHGNLKSASSDQNLKDILVQIKSCKSPAVINYGASWCRVCSQILPAFCQLSNSFPKLSFVYADIDECPETTQHIRYTPTFHFYRDGERVDEMFGAGEERLHDRLWLHS
;
A
#
# COMPACT_ATOMS: atom_id res chain seq x y z
N MET A 1 4.71 -33.26 -12.67
CA MET A 1 4.23 -33.77 -13.97
C MET A 1 2.73 -33.54 -14.15
N GLU A 2 1.86 -34.12 -13.31
CA GLU A 2 0.39 -33.96 -13.47
C GLU A 2 -0.11 -32.53 -13.28
N ILE A 3 0.34 -31.84 -12.22
CA ILE A 3 0.02 -30.42 -11.97
C ILE A 3 0.50 -29.54 -13.13
N ASP A 4 1.77 -29.67 -13.51
CA ASP A 4 2.37 -28.91 -14.63
C ASP A 4 1.58 -29.12 -15.92
N LYS A 5 1.19 -30.36 -16.23
CA LYS A 5 0.38 -30.69 -17.40
C LYS A 5 -1.01 -30.04 -17.30
N ALA A 6 -1.72 -30.22 -16.18
CA ALA A 6 -3.06 -29.68 -15.99
C ALA A 6 -3.10 -28.14 -16.11
N ILE A 7 -2.09 -27.45 -15.58
CA ILE A 7 -1.97 -25.99 -15.71
C ILE A 7 -1.60 -25.58 -17.13
N ARG A 8 -0.71 -26.29 -17.83
CA ARG A 8 -0.39 -25.97 -19.23
C ARG A 8 -1.60 -26.14 -20.16
N GLU A 9 -2.43 -27.14 -19.88
CA GLU A 9 -3.65 -27.46 -20.64
C GLU A 9 -4.87 -26.61 -20.26
N CYS A 10 -4.86 -25.89 -19.13
CA CYS A 10 -6.00 -25.05 -18.74
C CYS A 10 -6.14 -23.80 -19.61
N ASP A 11 -7.32 -23.19 -19.68
CA ASP A 11 -7.50 -21.92 -20.42
C ASP A 11 -7.29 -20.68 -19.54
N ASP A 12 -7.12 -20.87 -18.23
CA ASP A 12 -6.93 -19.77 -17.27
C ASP A 12 -5.51 -19.18 -17.37
N ARG A 13 -5.41 -18.05 -18.07
CA ARG A 13 -4.16 -17.30 -18.26
C ARG A 13 -3.56 -16.80 -16.94
N ARG A 14 -4.39 -16.31 -16.03
CA ARG A 14 -3.93 -15.79 -14.72
C ARG A 14 -3.29 -16.92 -13.93
N LEU A 15 -3.95 -18.07 -13.86
CA LEU A 15 -3.44 -19.23 -13.14
C LEU A 15 -2.12 -19.72 -13.75
N LYS A 16 -1.98 -19.72 -15.09
CA LYS A 16 -0.70 -20.03 -15.76
C LYS A 16 0.41 -19.07 -15.36
N THR A 17 0.16 -17.77 -15.37
CA THR A 17 1.15 -16.76 -14.96
C THR A 17 1.56 -16.94 -13.50
N LYS A 18 0.58 -17.11 -12.58
CA LYS A 18 0.84 -17.36 -11.15
C LYS A 18 1.65 -18.63 -10.91
N TYR A 19 1.30 -19.71 -11.61
CA TYR A 19 2.03 -20.96 -11.58
C TYR A 19 3.47 -20.79 -12.07
N ASN A 20 3.69 -20.18 -13.23
CA ASN A 20 5.03 -19.98 -13.80
C ASN A 20 5.93 -19.16 -12.85
N ASN A 21 5.39 -18.10 -12.25
CA ASN A 21 6.11 -17.29 -11.27
C ASN A 21 6.49 -18.10 -10.02
N ALA A 22 5.57 -18.91 -9.49
CA ALA A 22 5.87 -19.76 -8.34
C ALA A 22 6.94 -20.83 -8.68
N ILE A 23 6.86 -21.45 -9.85
CA ILE A 23 7.88 -22.41 -10.34
C ILE A 23 9.24 -21.74 -10.48
N TYR A 24 9.29 -20.53 -11.02
CA TYR A 24 10.53 -19.76 -11.14
C TYR A 24 11.17 -19.52 -9.76
N VAL A 25 10.39 -19.08 -8.75
CA VAL A 25 10.90 -18.90 -7.37
C VAL A 25 11.44 -20.20 -6.80
N ILE A 26 10.73 -21.32 -7.01
CA ILE A 26 11.16 -22.65 -6.55
C ILE A 26 12.46 -23.08 -7.23
N GLN A 27 12.57 -22.94 -8.55
CA GLN A 27 13.79 -23.29 -9.29
C GLN A 27 14.97 -22.42 -8.86
N ARG A 28 14.75 -21.13 -8.60
CA ARG A 28 15.78 -20.24 -8.06
C ARG A 28 16.28 -20.69 -6.69
N ALA A 29 15.38 -21.04 -5.78
CA ALA A 29 15.77 -21.56 -4.47
C ALA A 29 16.57 -22.86 -4.59
N LEU A 30 16.15 -23.79 -5.47
CA LEU A 30 16.86 -25.05 -5.73
C LEU A 30 18.21 -24.85 -6.45
N ALA A 31 18.41 -23.73 -7.15
CA ALA A 31 19.71 -23.36 -7.71
C ALA A 31 20.67 -22.78 -6.66
N LEU A 32 20.14 -22.16 -5.60
CA LEU A 32 20.91 -21.53 -4.52
C LEU A 32 21.26 -22.50 -3.38
N TYR A 33 20.40 -23.49 -3.12
CA TYR A 33 20.50 -24.41 -1.98
C TYR A 33 20.38 -25.85 -2.46
N SER A 34 21.19 -26.76 -1.90
CA SER A 34 21.06 -28.19 -2.19
C SER A 34 19.74 -28.74 -1.63
N ILE A 35 19.32 -29.92 -2.10
CA ILE A 35 18.05 -30.53 -1.65
C ILE A 35 18.06 -30.85 -0.14
N GLU A 36 19.24 -31.08 0.45
CA GLU A 36 19.43 -31.31 1.88
C GLU A 36 19.39 -30.02 2.70
N GLU A 37 19.65 -28.87 2.06
CA GLU A 37 19.66 -27.54 2.68
C GLU A 37 18.29 -26.85 2.65
N VAL A 38 17.31 -27.44 1.95
CA VAL A 38 15.94 -26.92 1.86
C VAL A 38 14.97 -27.79 2.65
N ALA A 39 14.01 -27.13 3.30
CA ALA A 39 12.87 -27.78 3.92
C ALA A 39 11.56 -27.12 3.49
N PHE A 40 10.46 -27.81 3.70
CA PHE A 40 9.11 -27.33 3.38
C PHE A 40 8.25 -27.37 4.64
N SER A 41 7.64 -26.25 5.03
CA SER A 41 6.69 -26.23 6.15
C SER A 41 5.29 -26.58 5.67
N PHE A 42 4.76 -27.70 6.16
CA PHE A 42 3.44 -28.22 5.78
C PHE A 42 2.52 -28.27 7.00
N ASN A 43 1.28 -27.82 6.84
CA ASN A 43 0.28 -27.81 7.92
C ASN A 43 -1.09 -28.38 7.50
N GLY A 44 -1.20 -28.98 6.32
CA GLY A 44 -2.44 -29.52 5.77
C GLY A 44 -3.45 -28.47 5.27
N GLY A 45 -3.23 -27.19 5.56
CA GLY A 45 -4.07 -26.10 5.05
C GLY A 45 -4.00 -25.98 3.53
N LYS A 46 -4.99 -25.31 2.93
CA LYS A 46 -5.09 -25.11 1.47
C LYS A 46 -3.81 -24.52 0.86
N ASP A 47 -3.20 -23.53 1.52
CA ASP A 47 -2.06 -22.78 1.00
C ASP A 47 -0.79 -23.63 0.99
N SER A 48 -0.51 -24.36 2.09
CA SER A 48 0.61 -25.29 2.14
C SER A 48 0.39 -26.51 1.24
N THR A 49 -0.86 -26.93 1.02
CA THR A 49 -1.21 -28.00 0.06
C THR A 49 -0.90 -27.56 -1.37
N VAL A 50 -1.31 -26.35 -1.78
CA VAL A 50 -0.92 -25.79 -3.08
C VAL A 50 0.60 -25.74 -3.21
N LEU A 51 1.30 -25.25 -2.19
CA LEU A 51 2.77 -25.17 -2.21
C LEU A 51 3.44 -26.55 -2.34
N LEU A 52 2.93 -27.59 -1.67
CA LEU A 52 3.44 -28.97 -1.83
C LEU A 52 3.40 -29.40 -3.30
N HIS A 53 2.28 -29.16 -3.97
CA HIS A 53 2.09 -29.53 -5.37
C HIS A 53 2.97 -28.71 -6.31
N LEU A 54 3.15 -27.42 -6.04
CA LEU A 54 4.09 -26.56 -6.77
C LEU A 54 5.54 -27.02 -6.58
N LEU A 55 5.96 -27.36 -5.35
CA LEU A 55 7.31 -27.86 -5.08
C LEU A 55 7.60 -29.17 -5.79
N ARG A 56 6.64 -30.10 -5.82
CA ARG A 56 6.76 -31.35 -6.59
C ARG A 56 6.92 -31.09 -8.09
N ALA A 57 6.20 -30.11 -8.64
CA ALA A 57 6.33 -29.72 -10.03
C ALA A 57 7.67 -29.02 -10.31
N GLY A 58 8.05 -28.02 -9.50
CA GLY A 58 9.30 -27.27 -9.65
C GLY A 58 10.53 -28.14 -9.50
N TYR A 59 10.53 -29.07 -8.53
CA TYR A 59 11.61 -30.05 -8.37
C TYR A 59 11.76 -30.95 -9.60
N PHE A 60 10.64 -31.45 -10.15
CA PHE A 60 10.65 -32.27 -11.35
C PHE A 60 11.23 -31.52 -12.56
N LEU A 61 10.81 -30.25 -12.76
CA LEU A 61 11.30 -29.41 -13.85
C LEU A 61 12.80 -29.10 -13.69
N HIS A 62 13.23 -28.73 -12.50
CA HIS A 62 14.64 -28.46 -12.19
C HIS A 62 15.55 -29.68 -12.42
N LYS A 63 15.08 -30.88 -12.07
CA LYS A 63 15.81 -32.14 -12.33
C LYS A 63 15.85 -32.50 -13.82
N GLY A 64 14.78 -32.25 -14.57
CA GLY A 64 14.72 -32.46 -16.01
C GLY A 64 15.74 -31.61 -16.78
N GLU A 65 16.00 -30.39 -16.31
CA GLU A 65 17.05 -29.50 -16.85
C GLU A 65 18.48 -30.01 -16.56
N GLN A 66 18.67 -30.80 -15.49
CA GLN A 66 19.97 -31.30 -15.04
C GLN A 66 20.29 -32.74 -15.47
N SER A 67 19.35 -33.52 -16.03
CA SER A 67 19.56 -34.95 -16.30
C SER A 67 18.78 -35.48 -17.51
N CYS A 68 19.50 -35.99 -18.53
CA CYS A 68 18.96 -36.67 -19.71
C CYS A 68 18.57 -38.14 -19.45
N SER A 69 17.92 -38.48 -18.33
CA SER A 69 17.53 -39.87 -18.04
C SER A 69 16.11 -40.00 -17.48
N ASN A 70 15.32 -40.85 -18.14
CA ASN A 70 13.91 -41.18 -17.89
C ASN A 70 13.68 -42.00 -16.61
N GLY A 71 14.32 -41.64 -15.49
CA GLY A 71 14.06 -42.25 -14.18
C GLY A 71 12.92 -41.52 -13.48
N GLY A 72 11.72 -42.11 -13.46
CA GLY A 72 10.59 -41.55 -12.74
C GLY A 72 10.93 -41.28 -11.26
N VAL A 73 10.79 -40.03 -10.82
CA VAL A 73 11.00 -39.63 -9.43
C VAL A 73 9.88 -40.21 -8.58
N LYS A 74 10.15 -41.34 -7.91
CA LYS A 74 9.16 -42.08 -7.11
C LYS A 74 8.91 -41.45 -5.73
N TYR A 75 9.80 -40.57 -5.27
CA TYR A 75 9.76 -39.96 -3.94
C TYR A 75 10.06 -38.46 -4.02
N PHE A 76 9.32 -37.64 -3.26
CA PHE A 76 9.62 -36.22 -3.10
C PHE A 76 10.70 -36.07 -2.01
N PRO A 77 11.94 -35.72 -2.36
CA PRO A 77 13.08 -35.88 -1.45
C PRO A 77 13.25 -34.73 -0.46
N MET A 78 12.35 -33.75 -0.48
CA MET A 78 12.43 -32.58 0.38
C MET A 78 11.91 -32.89 1.77
N ARG A 79 12.69 -32.50 2.78
CA ARG A 79 12.31 -32.59 4.18
C ARG A 79 11.08 -31.74 4.45
N THR A 80 10.09 -32.29 5.14
CA THR A 80 8.83 -31.61 5.44
C THR A 80 8.71 -31.42 6.95
N ILE A 81 8.54 -30.17 7.38
CA ILE A 81 8.40 -29.77 8.78
C ILE A 81 6.92 -29.65 9.09
N TYR A 82 6.45 -30.35 10.12
CA TYR A 82 5.09 -30.23 10.63
C TYR A 82 5.10 -29.94 12.12
N PHE A 83 4.49 -28.83 12.51
CA PHE A 83 4.27 -28.47 13.91
C PHE A 83 2.92 -29.04 14.36
N GLU A 84 2.96 -30.12 15.11
CA GLU A 84 1.76 -30.78 15.62
C GLU A 84 1.21 -29.99 16.82
N CYS A 85 -0.06 -29.59 16.72
CA CYS A 85 -0.73 -28.81 17.76
C CYS A 85 -1.94 -29.57 18.31
N PRO A 86 -2.07 -29.75 19.63
CA PRO A 86 -3.23 -30.40 20.25
C PRO A 86 -4.56 -29.67 19.99
N SER A 87 -4.51 -28.38 19.66
CA SER A 87 -5.69 -27.57 19.34
C SER A 87 -6.01 -27.53 17.85
N ALA A 88 -5.34 -28.32 17.01
CA ALA A 88 -5.69 -28.46 15.61
C ALA A 88 -6.92 -29.36 15.43
N PHE A 89 -7.67 -29.15 14.35
CA PHE A 89 -8.81 -30.01 14.02
C PHE A 89 -8.34 -31.43 13.70
N PRO A 90 -9.04 -32.49 14.17
CA PRO A 90 -8.71 -33.87 13.80
C PRO A 90 -8.64 -34.09 12.28
N GLU A 91 -9.51 -33.42 11.52
CA GLU A 91 -9.59 -33.50 10.07
C GLU A 91 -8.35 -32.93 9.38
N ILE A 92 -7.78 -31.82 9.87
CA ILE A 92 -6.56 -31.24 9.28
C ILE A 92 -5.34 -32.11 9.61
N ASN A 93 -5.31 -32.72 10.79
CA ASN A 93 -4.24 -33.64 11.19
C ASN A 93 -4.30 -34.93 10.36
N SER A 94 -5.47 -35.55 10.24
CA SER A 94 -5.66 -36.74 9.39
C SER A 94 -5.23 -36.45 7.96
N PHE A 95 -5.73 -35.35 7.39
CA PHE A 95 -5.35 -34.93 6.04
C PHE A 95 -3.84 -34.73 5.88
N THR A 96 -3.17 -34.15 6.88
CA THR A 96 -1.71 -33.95 6.86
C THR A 96 -0.97 -35.29 6.83
N TYR A 97 -1.34 -36.25 7.68
CA TYR A 97 -0.73 -37.58 7.71
C TYR A 97 -1.01 -38.38 6.44
N ASP A 98 -2.25 -38.39 5.98
CA ASP A 98 -2.67 -39.10 4.76
C ASP A 98 -1.94 -38.55 3.53
N THR A 99 -1.80 -37.23 3.45
CA THR A 99 -1.02 -36.55 2.39
C THR A 99 0.47 -36.92 2.48
N ALA A 100 1.05 -36.92 3.69
CA ALA A 100 2.44 -37.32 3.90
C ALA A 100 2.71 -38.76 3.47
N THR A 101 1.79 -39.69 3.78
CA THR A 101 1.88 -41.08 3.33
C THR A 101 1.69 -41.22 1.83
N THR A 102 0.69 -40.55 1.25
CA THR A 102 0.34 -40.64 -0.17
C THR A 102 1.49 -40.17 -1.07
N TYR A 103 2.22 -39.13 -0.65
CA TYR A 103 3.32 -38.56 -1.43
C TYR A 103 4.72 -38.92 -0.91
N GLY A 104 4.81 -39.79 0.10
CA GLY A 104 6.08 -40.26 0.66
C GLY A 104 6.95 -39.14 1.22
N LEU A 105 6.34 -38.19 1.94
CA LEU A 105 7.04 -37.04 2.52
C LEU A 105 7.91 -37.46 3.72
N GLN A 106 9.13 -36.93 3.81
CA GLN A 106 9.97 -37.08 5.00
C GLN A 106 9.53 -36.08 6.08
N LEU A 107 8.57 -36.49 6.92
CA LEU A 107 7.95 -35.62 7.92
C LEU A 107 8.76 -35.56 9.23
N ASP A 108 9.29 -34.39 9.58
CA ASP A 108 9.79 -34.09 10.92
C ASP A 108 8.68 -33.44 11.74
N ILE A 109 8.21 -34.16 12.75
CA ILE A 109 7.11 -33.73 13.62
C ILE A 109 7.70 -33.02 14.84
N ILE A 110 7.35 -31.74 15.00
CA ILE A 110 7.75 -30.92 16.13
C ILE A 110 6.55 -30.71 17.04
N ARG A 111 6.73 -30.96 18.35
CA ARG A 111 5.68 -30.84 19.38
C ARG A 111 5.95 -29.76 20.42
N SER A 112 7.11 -29.12 20.35
CA SER A 112 7.47 -27.96 21.17
C SER A 112 6.92 -26.67 20.56
N ASP A 113 7.17 -25.53 21.21
CA ASP A 113 6.84 -24.23 20.63
C ASP A 113 7.61 -23.98 19.32
N PHE A 114 7.03 -23.14 18.46
CA PHE A 114 7.55 -22.88 17.11
C PHE A 114 9.02 -22.49 17.09
N LYS A 115 9.44 -21.63 18.03
CA LYS A 115 10.79 -21.08 18.04
C LYS A 115 11.79 -22.13 18.53
N SER A 116 11.54 -22.75 19.67
CA SER A 116 12.47 -23.73 20.24
C SER A 116 12.60 -24.98 19.34
N GLY A 117 11.48 -25.46 18.80
CA GLY A 117 11.48 -26.60 17.89
C GLY A 117 12.22 -26.33 16.57
N LEU A 118 12.08 -25.12 16.02
CA LEU A 118 12.84 -24.72 14.84
C LEU A 118 14.32 -24.54 15.15
N GLU A 119 14.69 -23.95 16.29
CA GLU A 119 16.08 -23.83 16.72
C GLU A 119 16.78 -25.19 16.83
N ASP A 120 16.11 -26.18 17.43
CA ASP A 120 16.66 -27.53 17.58
C ASP A 120 16.77 -28.27 16.24
N LEU A 121 15.80 -28.07 15.34
CA LEU A 121 15.85 -28.64 13.99
C LEU A 121 17.02 -28.05 13.19
N LEU A 122 17.18 -26.72 13.19
CA LEU A 122 18.24 -26.03 12.44
C LEU A 122 19.64 -26.30 13.01
N LYS A 123 19.76 -26.62 14.31
CA LYS A 123 21.03 -27.10 14.89
C LYS A 123 21.38 -28.53 14.48
N SER A 124 20.37 -29.38 14.28
CA SER A 124 20.56 -30.81 14.01
C SER A 124 20.60 -31.17 12.52
N LYS A 125 20.15 -30.27 11.64
CA LYS A 125 20.05 -30.47 10.19
C LYS A 125 20.68 -29.30 9.44
N PRO A 126 21.28 -29.50 8.25
CA PRO A 126 21.93 -28.44 7.48
C PRO A 126 20.94 -27.53 6.73
N ILE A 127 19.75 -27.27 7.29
CA ILE A 127 18.70 -26.50 6.64
C ILE A 127 19.12 -25.02 6.64
N LYS A 128 19.10 -24.41 5.46
CA LYS A 128 19.39 -22.99 5.22
C LYS A 128 18.19 -22.22 4.70
N ALA A 129 17.26 -22.89 4.02
CA ALA A 129 16.07 -22.28 3.47
C ALA A 129 14.81 -23.12 3.73
N ILE A 130 13.69 -22.45 4.01
CA ILE A 130 12.41 -23.09 4.30
C ILE A 130 11.34 -22.48 3.38
N PHE A 131 10.69 -23.33 2.59
CA PHE A 131 9.53 -22.98 1.79
C PHE A 131 8.30 -22.85 2.68
N LEU A 132 7.61 -21.71 2.59
CA LEU A 132 6.43 -21.39 3.38
C LEU A 132 5.23 -21.06 2.47
N GLY A 133 4.06 -21.63 2.81
CA GLY A 133 2.80 -21.38 2.11
C GLY A 133 2.11 -20.11 2.60
N VAL A 134 2.82 -18.98 2.60
CA VAL A 134 2.32 -17.68 3.10
C VAL A 134 1.92 -16.80 1.91
N ARG A 135 0.77 -16.14 2.01
CA ARG A 135 0.24 -15.16 1.04
C ARG A 135 0.32 -13.75 1.60
N ILE A 136 0.29 -12.74 0.73
CA ILE A 136 0.43 -11.33 1.08
C ILE A 136 -0.64 -10.84 2.07
N GLY A 137 -1.86 -11.40 1.98
CA GLY A 137 -2.95 -11.11 2.90
C GLY A 137 -2.85 -11.80 4.28
N ASP A 138 -1.83 -12.63 4.51
CA ASP A 138 -1.67 -13.29 5.81
C ASP A 138 -1.07 -12.34 6.85
N PRO A 139 -1.51 -12.41 8.13
CA PRO A 139 -1.00 -11.52 9.19
C PRO A 139 0.51 -11.56 9.39
N THR A 140 1.17 -12.66 9.01
CA THR A 140 2.62 -12.84 9.15
C THR A 140 3.40 -12.35 7.94
N ALA A 141 2.74 -11.95 6.84
CA ALA A 141 3.38 -11.65 5.56
C ALA A 141 3.86 -10.19 5.44
N VAL A 142 3.46 -9.32 6.37
CA VAL A 142 3.81 -7.88 6.34
C VAL A 142 5.32 -7.71 6.23
N GLY A 143 5.75 -6.99 5.20
CA GLY A 143 7.18 -6.73 4.92
C GLY A 143 7.96 -7.93 4.39
N GLN A 144 7.34 -9.09 4.15
CA GLN A 144 8.01 -10.22 3.51
C GLN A 144 8.03 -10.07 1.99
N GLU A 145 9.11 -10.56 1.39
CA GLU A 145 9.34 -10.73 -0.04
C GLU A 145 9.43 -12.24 -0.38
N GLN A 146 9.56 -12.58 -1.67
CA GLN A 146 9.69 -13.98 -2.12
C GLN A 146 10.86 -14.71 -1.47
N PHE A 147 11.96 -13.99 -1.19
CA PHE A 147 13.09 -14.44 -0.39
C PHE A 147 13.32 -13.44 0.74
N SER A 148 13.09 -13.88 1.98
CA SER A 148 13.22 -13.03 3.17
C SER A 148 14.02 -13.73 4.27
N PRO A 149 15.07 -13.13 4.85
CA PRO A 149 15.70 -13.71 6.03
C PRO A 149 14.68 -13.84 7.17
N SER A 150 14.88 -14.79 8.07
CA SER A 150 14.12 -14.92 9.32
C SER A 150 14.16 -13.62 10.13
N SER A 151 13.09 -13.34 10.89
CA SER A 151 13.01 -12.12 11.70
C SER A 151 14.04 -12.09 12.83
N VAL A 152 14.42 -10.89 13.29
CA VAL A 152 15.33 -10.71 14.44
C VAL A 152 14.84 -11.51 15.65
N GLY A 153 15.76 -12.23 16.28
CA GLY A 153 15.45 -13.10 17.43
C GLY A 153 14.87 -14.46 17.08
N TRP A 154 14.68 -14.80 15.81
CA TRP A 154 14.45 -16.18 15.34
C TRP A 154 15.78 -16.83 14.92
N PRO A 155 15.88 -18.17 14.91
CA PRO A 155 17.05 -18.82 14.34
C PRO A 155 17.24 -18.42 12.87
N PRO A 156 18.49 -18.29 12.38
CA PRO A 156 18.77 -17.80 11.05
C PRO A 156 18.41 -18.83 9.97
N PHE A 157 17.50 -18.47 9.07
CA PHE A 157 17.22 -19.21 7.82
C PHE A 157 16.57 -18.28 6.78
N MET A 158 16.57 -18.70 5.52
CA MET A 158 15.88 -18.01 4.43
C MET A 158 14.43 -18.49 4.32
N ARG A 159 13.45 -17.59 4.45
CA ARG A 159 12.06 -17.85 4.07
C ARG A 159 11.94 -17.77 2.57
N VAL A 160 11.37 -18.80 1.95
CA VAL A 160 11.05 -18.82 0.52
C VAL A 160 9.53 -18.89 0.38
N ASN A 161 8.93 -17.88 -0.24
CA ASN A 161 7.47 -17.69 -0.35
C ASN A 161 7.02 -17.71 -1.83
N PRO A 162 6.91 -18.88 -2.50
CA PRO A 162 6.58 -18.95 -3.93
C PRO A 162 5.17 -18.47 -4.28
N ILE A 163 4.26 -18.48 -3.31
CA ILE A 163 2.86 -18.09 -3.50
C ILE A 163 2.52 -16.76 -2.82
N LEU A 164 3.52 -15.93 -2.51
CA LEU A 164 3.32 -14.70 -1.75
C LEU A 164 2.30 -13.77 -2.41
N ASP A 165 2.32 -13.64 -3.74
CA ASP A 165 1.41 -12.78 -4.49
C ASP A 165 0.10 -13.47 -4.93
N TRP A 166 -0.15 -14.71 -4.50
CA TRP A 166 -1.44 -15.40 -4.69
C TRP A 166 -2.38 -14.86 -3.63
N SER A 167 -3.39 -14.11 -3.99
CA SER A 167 -4.81 -14.41 -4.09
C SER A 167 -5.47 -15.67 -3.49
N TYR A 168 -6.61 -15.48 -2.81
CA TYR A 168 -7.47 -16.57 -2.31
C TYR A 168 -8.09 -17.36 -3.47
N ARG A 169 -8.50 -16.63 -4.51
CA ARG A 169 -9.02 -17.23 -5.75
C ARG A 169 -7.97 -18.08 -6.45
N ASP A 170 -6.72 -17.65 -6.48
CA ASP A 170 -5.63 -18.34 -7.19
C ASP A 170 -5.35 -19.71 -6.54
N VAL A 171 -5.40 -19.76 -5.19
CA VAL A 171 -5.28 -21.00 -4.41
C VAL A 171 -6.37 -22.00 -4.81
N TRP A 172 -7.63 -21.57 -4.81
CA TRP A 172 -8.74 -22.44 -5.18
C TRP A 172 -8.75 -22.80 -6.66
N ALA A 173 -8.38 -21.87 -7.54
CA ALA A 173 -8.26 -22.12 -8.97
C ALA A 173 -7.28 -23.26 -9.25
N LEU A 174 -6.11 -23.27 -8.58
CA LEU A 174 -5.16 -24.38 -8.72
C LEU A 174 -5.74 -25.69 -8.16
N LEU A 175 -6.28 -25.67 -6.94
CA LEU A 175 -6.79 -26.88 -6.28
C LEU A 175 -7.88 -27.54 -7.12
N LEU A 176 -8.83 -26.76 -7.64
CA LEU A 176 -9.94 -27.24 -8.44
C LEU A 176 -9.51 -27.65 -9.86
N THR A 177 -8.72 -26.83 -10.56
CA THR A 177 -8.24 -27.13 -11.92
C THR A 177 -7.44 -28.43 -11.95
N CYS A 178 -6.56 -28.61 -10.95
CA CYS A 178 -5.71 -29.78 -10.85
C CYS A 178 -6.35 -30.96 -10.11
N LYS A 179 -7.60 -30.81 -9.62
CA LYS A 179 -8.32 -31.82 -8.82
C LYS A 179 -7.49 -32.33 -7.63
N VAL A 180 -6.78 -31.42 -6.97
CA VAL A 180 -5.98 -31.70 -5.79
C VAL A 180 -6.91 -31.93 -4.60
N GLN A 181 -6.64 -32.97 -3.83
CA GLN A 181 -7.36 -33.23 -2.58
C GLN A 181 -6.99 -32.17 -1.53
N TYR A 182 -7.97 -31.72 -0.76
CA TYR A 182 -7.80 -30.77 0.33
C TYR A 182 -8.61 -31.21 1.55
N CYS A 183 -8.34 -30.61 2.71
CA CYS A 183 -9.04 -30.94 3.95
C CYS A 183 -10.57 -30.74 3.83
N SER A 184 -11.34 -31.73 4.27
CA SER A 184 -12.81 -31.75 4.18
C SER A 184 -13.52 -30.63 4.95
N LEU A 185 -12.83 -29.95 5.88
CA LEU A 185 -13.39 -28.78 6.57
C LEU A 185 -13.72 -27.65 5.59
N TYR A 186 -12.97 -27.53 4.50
CA TYR A 186 -13.24 -26.51 3.49
C TYR A 186 -14.60 -26.73 2.79
N ASP A 187 -15.05 -27.98 2.63
CA ASP A 187 -16.39 -28.28 2.10
C ASP A 187 -17.52 -27.92 3.08
N GLN A 188 -17.19 -27.78 4.36
CA GLN A 188 -18.11 -27.45 5.45
C GLN A 188 -18.16 -25.94 5.75
N GLY A 189 -17.63 -25.11 4.84
CA GLY A 189 -17.69 -23.64 4.95
C GLY A 189 -16.57 -23.01 5.76
N TYR A 190 -15.58 -23.77 6.24
CA TYR A 190 -14.39 -23.20 6.86
C TYR A 190 -13.49 -22.59 5.79
N THR A 191 -13.27 -21.27 5.81
CA THR A 191 -12.43 -20.58 4.80
C THR A 191 -10.98 -20.37 5.28
N SER A 192 -10.78 -20.34 6.61
CA SER A 192 -9.48 -20.28 7.27
C SER A 192 -9.47 -21.29 8.42
N ILE A 193 -8.48 -22.17 8.50
CA ILE A 193 -8.37 -23.20 9.56
C ILE A 193 -7.31 -22.75 10.56
N GLY A 194 -7.65 -22.69 11.85
CA GLY A 194 -6.69 -22.41 12.92
C GLY A 194 -6.99 -23.32 14.10
N SER A 195 -7.21 -22.78 15.30
CA SER A 195 -7.49 -23.65 16.44
C SER A 195 -8.97 -24.03 16.50
N ILE A 196 -9.26 -25.21 17.06
CA ILE A 196 -10.63 -25.66 17.36
C ILE A 196 -11.39 -24.69 18.29
N TYR A 197 -10.69 -23.79 18.97
CA TYR A 197 -11.27 -22.83 19.92
C TYR A 197 -11.66 -21.48 19.28
N ASP A 198 -11.04 -21.14 18.15
CA ASP A 198 -11.20 -19.82 17.52
C ASP A 198 -11.71 -19.87 16.08
N THR A 199 -11.95 -21.06 15.54
CA THR A 199 -12.38 -21.24 14.15
C THR A 199 -13.82 -21.72 14.08
N VAL A 200 -14.65 -20.99 13.33
CA VAL A 200 -16.02 -21.38 12.96
C VAL A 200 -16.19 -21.28 11.42
N PRO A 201 -17.21 -21.94 10.84
CA PRO A 201 -17.55 -21.75 9.43
C PRO A 201 -17.81 -20.27 9.10
N ASN A 202 -17.54 -19.88 7.86
CA ASN A 202 -17.75 -18.52 7.41
C ASN A 202 -19.26 -18.25 7.22
N ALA A 203 -19.81 -17.30 7.97
CA ALA A 203 -21.24 -16.98 7.95
C ALA A 203 -21.76 -16.57 6.56
N LEU A 204 -20.89 -16.00 5.71
CA LEU A 204 -21.23 -15.63 4.32
C LEU A 204 -21.50 -16.83 3.41
N LEU A 205 -21.12 -18.03 3.86
CA LEU A 205 -21.37 -19.29 3.15
C LEU A 205 -22.61 -20.01 3.69
N SER A 206 -23.33 -19.46 4.67
CA SER A 206 -24.52 -20.09 5.23
C SER A 206 -25.65 -20.19 4.20
N ILE A 207 -26.39 -21.30 4.23
CA ILE A 207 -27.58 -21.54 3.43
C ILE A 207 -28.80 -21.40 4.33
N ASN A 208 -29.59 -20.33 4.12
CA ASN A 208 -30.84 -20.12 4.86
C ASN A 208 -31.93 -21.10 4.38
N ASN A 209 -31.95 -22.32 4.93
CA ASN A 209 -33.08 -23.24 4.79
C ASN A 209 -33.99 -23.11 6.02
N SER A 210 -35.21 -22.64 5.79
CA SER A 210 -36.22 -22.33 6.82
C SER A 210 -36.86 -23.56 7.49
N SER A 211 -36.23 -24.75 7.44
CA SER A 211 -36.89 -25.99 7.89
C SER A 211 -36.00 -27.03 8.57
N ASP A 212 -34.75 -26.76 8.91
CA ASP A 212 -33.94 -27.73 9.68
C ASP A 212 -32.95 -27.06 10.64
N SER A 213 -32.79 -27.62 11.83
CA SER A 213 -32.01 -27.03 12.93
C SER A 213 -30.48 -27.14 12.77
N LYS A 214 -29.99 -27.48 11.58
CA LYS A 214 -28.56 -27.59 11.25
C LYS A 214 -28.21 -26.58 10.17
N GLU A 215 -27.38 -25.60 10.52
CA GLU A 215 -26.82 -24.67 9.56
C GLU A 215 -25.98 -25.45 8.53
N VAL A 216 -26.36 -25.35 7.26
CA VAL A 216 -25.62 -25.93 6.13
C VAL A 216 -24.82 -24.81 5.49
N PHE A 217 -23.54 -25.07 5.20
CA PHE A 217 -22.64 -24.10 4.57
C PHE A 217 -22.26 -24.55 3.17
N ARG A 218 -22.03 -23.58 2.29
CA ARG A 218 -21.42 -23.76 0.98
C ARG A 218 -19.91 -24.00 1.15
N PRO A 219 -19.26 -24.74 0.23
CA PRO A 219 -17.81 -24.92 0.26
C PRO A 219 -17.02 -23.61 0.22
N ALA A 220 -15.82 -23.62 0.80
CA ALA A 220 -14.95 -22.45 0.96
C ALA A 220 -14.58 -21.78 -0.36
N TYR A 221 -14.43 -22.53 -1.45
CA TYR A 221 -14.14 -21.98 -2.78
C TYR A 221 -15.29 -21.15 -3.38
N LEU A 222 -16.47 -21.11 -2.74
CA LEU A 222 -17.60 -20.26 -3.12
C LEU A 222 -17.64 -18.93 -2.36
N LEU A 223 -16.64 -18.63 -1.53
CA LEU A 223 -16.51 -17.31 -0.91
C LEU A 223 -16.16 -16.29 -1.98
N SER A 224 -17.01 -15.27 -2.14
CA SER A 224 -16.87 -14.24 -3.18
C SER A 224 -15.72 -13.27 -2.92
N ASP A 225 -15.56 -12.83 -1.66
CA ASP A 225 -14.49 -11.92 -1.24
C ASP A 225 -13.45 -12.65 -0.39
N GLY A 226 -12.26 -12.85 -0.96
CA GLY A 226 -11.13 -13.52 -0.30
C GLY A 226 -10.61 -12.79 0.94
N ARG A 227 -10.82 -11.47 1.09
CA ARG A 227 -10.38 -10.72 2.28
C ARG A 227 -11.17 -11.12 3.53
N LEU A 228 -12.38 -11.62 3.32
CA LEU A 228 -13.26 -12.15 4.37
C LEU A 228 -12.95 -13.62 4.69
N GLU A 229 -11.85 -14.18 4.18
CA GLU A 229 -11.40 -15.53 4.48
C GLU A 229 -11.32 -15.81 5.99
N ARG A 230 -10.92 -14.82 6.79
CA ARG A 230 -10.77 -14.94 8.25
C ARG A 230 -11.99 -14.44 9.02
N ALA A 231 -13.13 -14.18 8.37
CA ALA A 231 -14.36 -13.76 9.04
C ALA A 231 -14.91 -14.83 10.01
N GLY A 232 -14.63 -16.11 9.75
CA GLY A 232 -14.93 -17.23 10.65
C GLY A 232 -14.00 -17.34 11.88
N ARG A 233 -13.30 -16.27 12.27
CA ARG A 233 -12.48 -16.25 13.48
C ARG A 233 -13.27 -15.67 14.65
N VAL A 234 -13.47 -16.45 15.69
CA VAL A 234 -14.07 -15.96 16.93
C VAL A 234 -13.09 -14.95 17.53
N LYS A 235 -13.47 -13.67 17.53
CA LYS A 235 -12.69 -12.65 18.22
C LYS A 235 -12.57 -13.07 19.67
N LYS A 236 -11.36 -13.39 20.14
CA LYS A 236 -11.06 -13.36 21.57
C LYS A 236 -11.51 -11.97 22.02
N LEU A 237 -12.57 -11.90 22.83
CA LEU A 237 -12.73 -10.75 23.70
C LEU A 237 -11.44 -10.72 24.51
N SER A 238 -10.48 -9.92 24.06
CA SER A 238 -9.42 -9.50 24.94
C SER A 238 -10.15 -8.93 26.13
N SER A 239 -9.90 -9.50 27.30
CA SER A 239 -10.19 -8.86 28.56
C SER A 239 -9.54 -7.50 28.45
N SER A 240 -10.36 -6.52 28.06
CA SER A 240 -9.97 -5.12 28.02
C SER A 240 -9.56 -4.83 29.45
N VAL A 241 -8.24 -4.71 29.64
CA VAL A 241 -7.71 -3.96 30.76
C VAL A 241 -8.30 -2.58 30.57
N ARG A 242 -9.41 -2.32 31.26
CA ARG A 242 -9.89 -0.99 31.59
C ARG A 242 -8.85 -0.37 32.51
N GLY A 243 -7.69 -0.06 31.94
CA GLY A 243 -6.73 0.86 32.49
C GLY A 243 -7.01 2.19 31.83
N HIS A 244 -7.99 2.93 32.37
CA HIS A 244 -7.98 4.37 32.23
C HIS A 244 -6.64 4.85 32.81
N GLN A 245 -5.66 5.11 31.96
CA GLN A 245 -4.60 6.05 32.33
C GLN A 245 -5.24 7.43 32.29
N SER A 246 -5.81 7.85 33.42
CA SER A 246 -6.06 9.26 33.67
C SER A 246 -4.70 9.94 33.75
N ALA A 247 -4.31 10.64 32.68
CA ALA A 247 -3.36 11.72 32.84
C ALA A 247 -3.99 12.71 33.81
N VAL A 248 -3.34 12.89 34.96
CA VAL A 248 -3.72 13.83 36.00
C VAL A 248 -3.69 15.24 35.39
N MET A 249 -4.84 15.73 34.95
CA MET A 249 -5.07 17.15 34.77
C MET A 249 -5.38 17.72 36.15
N ASN A 250 -4.47 18.55 36.65
CA ASN A 250 -4.71 19.37 37.81
C ASN A 250 -5.95 20.24 37.55
N GLY A 251 -6.88 20.17 38.50
CA GLY A 251 -8.21 20.76 38.37
C GLY A 251 -8.21 22.27 38.23
N LEU A 252 -9.18 22.72 37.45
CA LEU A 252 -9.99 23.89 37.72
C LEU A 252 -11.35 23.60 37.10
N ASP A 253 -12.32 23.27 37.94
CA ASP A 253 -13.73 23.20 37.58
C ASP A 253 -14.18 24.53 37.00
N GLY A 254 -14.62 24.50 35.75
CA GLY A 254 -15.14 25.65 35.03
C GLY A 254 -16.03 25.19 33.88
N VAL A 255 -17.31 25.00 34.20
CA VAL A 255 -18.52 25.15 33.35
C VAL A 255 -18.37 24.70 31.88
N GLY A 256 -19.09 23.64 31.51
CA GLY A 256 -19.11 23.05 30.17
C GLY A 256 -19.18 24.06 29.03
N LEU A 257 -18.07 24.23 28.31
CA LEU A 257 -18.06 24.73 26.95
C LEU A 257 -18.39 23.58 26.00
N HIS A 258 -19.47 23.73 25.24
CA HIS A 258 -19.70 22.97 24.01
C HIS A 258 -18.51 23.19 23.06
N ASN A 259 -17.50 22.31 23.10
CA ASN A 259 -16.46 22.29 22.08
C ASN A 259 -17.05 21.74 20.76
N SER A 260 -17.58 22.66 19.94
CA SER A 260 -17.74 22.45 18.51
C SER A 260 -16.34 22.33 17.89
N SER A 261 -15.73 21.13 17.91
CA SER A 261 -14.49 20.89 17.18
C SER A 261 -14.76 21.05 15.68
N LEU A 262 -14.07 22.00 15.05
CA LEU A 262 -14.06 22.15 13.59
C LEU A 262 -13.33 20.94 13.00
N LEU A 263 -13.99 20.24 12.06
CA LEU A 263 -13.36 19.16 11.31
C LEU A 263 -12.59 19.77 10.14
N MET A 264 -11.31 19.42 10.05
CA MET A 264 -10.38 19.97 9.08
C MET A 264 -10.18 18.99 7.93
N SER A 265 -10.17 19.52 6.71
CA SER A 265 -9.85 18.77 5.51
C SER A 265 -8.84 19.48 4.64
N SER A 266 -8.16 18.72 3.80
CA SER A 266 -7.31 19.27 2.73
C SER A 266 -7.63 18.60 1.40
N ALA A 267 -7.39 19.32 0.31
CA ALA A 267 -7.48 18.76 -1.04
C ALA A 267 -6.12 18.80 -1.74
N ILE A 268 -5.75 17.70 -2.38
CA ILE A 268 -4.50 17.56 -3.14
C ILE A 268 -4.85 17.17 -4.58
N ALA A 269 -4.51 18.02 -5.53
CA ALA A 269 -4.55 17.71 -6.96
C ALA A 269 -3.20 17.17 -7.40
N VAL A 270 -3.19 16.05 -8.15
CA VAL A 270 -1.98 15.49 -8.76
C VAL A 270 -2.07 15.67 -10.27
N GLY A 271 -1.21 16.50 -10.85
CA GLY A 271 -1.26 16.82 -12.27
C GLY A 271 -0.29 17.93 -12.68
N ASP A 272 0.72 17.58 -13.48
CA ASP A 272 1.67 18.55 -14.05
C ASP A 272 0.97 19.57 -14.97
N GLU A 273 -0.08 19.16 -15.67
CA GLU A 273 -0.88 20.02 -16.56
C GLU A 273 -1.56 21.17 -15.81
N ILE A 274 -1.91 20.96 -14.54
CA ILE A 274 -2.45 22.00 -13.66
C ILE A 274 -1.33 22.98 -13.28
N LEU A 275 -0.14 22.45 -12.94
CA LEU A 275 1.03 23.26 -12.59
C LEU A 275 1.57 24.06 -13.77
N PHE A 276 1.54 23.50 -14.97
CA PHE A 276 1.90 24.19 -16.21
C PHE A 276 0.85 25.21 -16.65
N GLY A 277 -0.34 25.19 -16.03
CA GLY A 277 -1.46 26.05 -16.40
C GLY A 277 -2.05 25.73 -17.77
N THR A 278 -1.79 24.55 -18.32
CA THR A 278 -2.38 24.09 -19.58
C THR A 278 -3.82 23.63 -19.38
N VAL A 279 -4.17 23.22 -18.15
CA VAL A 279 -5.53 22.85 -17.73
C VAL A 279 -5.89 23.63 -16.45
N GLU A 280 -7.09 24.20 -16.41
CA GLU A 280 -7.62 24.85 -15.20
C GLU A 280 -8.27 23.80 -14.29
N ASP A 281 -7.87 23.76 -13.02
CA ASP A 281 -8.48 22.87 -12.03
C ASP A 281 -9.90 23.32 -11.66
N GLN A 282 -10.89 22.55 -12.12
CA GLN A 282 -12.30 22.75 -11.78
C GLN A 282 -12.73 21.91 -10.58
N ILE A 283 -12.07 20.77 -10.33
CA ILE A 283 -12.44 19.79 -9.31
C ILE A 283 -12.20 20.37 -7.92
N GLY A 284 -11.01 20.95 -7.68
CA GLY A 284 -10.62 21.51 -6.37
C GLY A 284 -11.62 22.52 -5.82
N PRO A 285 -11.97 23.59 -6.57
CA PRO A 285 -12.96 24.57 -6.14
C PRO A 285 -14.35 23.96 -5.89
N SER A 286 -14.75 22.96 -6.69
CA SER A 286 -16.03 22.28 -6.50
C SER A 286 -16.05 21.43 -5.22
N LEU A 287 -14.97 20.67 -4.99
CA LEU A 287 -14.77 19.85 -3.79
C LEU A 287 -14.76 20.71 -2.53
N CYS A 288 -14.09 21.87 -2.54
CA CYS A 288 -14.09 22.79 -1.40
C CYS A 288 -15.50 23.29 -1.05
N ARG A 289 -16.31 23.66 -2.05
CA ARG A 289 -17.71 24.06 -1.83
C ARG A 289 -18.55 22.94 -1.24
N LYS A 290 -18.31 21.71 -1.68
CA LYS A 290 -18.99 20.50 -1.17
C LYS A 290 -18.59 20.19 0.27
N LEU A 291 -17.33 20.32 0.64
CA LEU A 291 -16.85 20.16 2.02
C LEU A 291 -17.44 21.23 2.95
N HIS A 292 -17.43 22.49 2.51
CA HIS A 292 -18.07 23.58 3.26
C HIS A 292 -19.57 23.35 3.48
N SER A 293 -20.29 22.81 2.49
CA SER A 293 -21.74 22.59 2.61
C SER A 293 -22.12 21.52 3.65
N ILE A 294 -21.17 20.65 4.03
CA ILE A 294 -21.34 19.64 5.09
C ILE A 294 -20.66 20.05 6.41
N GLY A 295 -20.21 21.30 6.52
CA GLY A 295 -19.64 21.86 7.75
C GLY A 295 -18.17 21.54 8.01
N TRP A 296 -17.44 21.07 6.98
CA TRP A 296 -15.99 20.84 7.05
C TRP A 296 -15.23 22.07 6.60
N SER A 297 -14.17 22.40 7.34
CA SER A 297 -13.27 23.50 6.99
C SER A 297 -12.14 22.96 6.12
N VAL A 298 -11.87 23.62 4.99
CA VAL A 298 -10.72 23.26 4.15
C VAL A 298 -9.50 24.08 4.60
N SER A 299 -8.50 23.43 5.17
CA SER A 299 -7.27 24.08 5.65
C SER A 299 -6.35 24.50 4.50
N GLN A 300 -6.28 23.67 3.46
CA GLN A 300 -5.46 23.94 2.28
C GLN A 300 -5.92 23.14 1.05
N THR A 301 -5.69 23.74 -0.11
CA THR A 301 -5.64 23.07 -1.41
C THR A 301 -4.21 23.10 -1.94
N ALA A 302 -3.67 21.98 -2.39
CA ALA A 302 -2.34 21.90 -3.00
C ALA A 302 -2.43 21.24 -4.38
N VAL A 303 -1.54 21.64 -5.28
CA VAL A 303 -1.32 20.97 -6.56
C VAL A 303 0.11 20.44 -6.54
N VAL A 304 0.28 19.15 -6.79
CA VAL A 304 1.58 18.47 -6.79
C VAL A 304 1.89 17.90 -8.17
N ARG A 305 3.19 17.70 -8.43
CA ARG A 305 3.68 17.10 -9.67
C ARG A 305 3.27 15.64 -9.78
N ASN A 306 3.29 15.12 -11.01
CA ASN A 306 3.18 13.69 -11.29
C ASN A 306 4.47 12.94 -10.88
N ASP A 307 4.91 13.14 -9.64
CA ASP A 307 6.08 12.55 -9.03
C ASP A 307 5.70 11.90 -7.69
N ILE A 308 6.18 10.68 -7.46
CA ILE A 308 5.82 9.88 -6.28
C ILE A 308 6.26 10.58 -4.99
N ASP A 309 7.40 11.25 -4.99
CA ASP A 309 7.99 11.87 -3.81
C ASP A 309 7.25 13.16 -3.45
N ALA A 310 6.92 13.96 -4.46
CA ALA A 310 6.08 15.15 -4.30
C ALA A 310 4.69 14.81 -3.73
N VAL A 311 4.06 13.74 -4.23
CA VAL A 311 2.78 13.25 -3.68
C VAL A 311 2.96 12.77 -2.25
N ALA A 312 3.99 11.95 -2.00
CA ALA A 312 4.22 11.37 -0.67
C ALA A 312 4.47 12.44 0.40
N GLU A 313 5.28 13.45 0.09
CA GLU A 313 5.60 14.55 1.01
C GLU A 313 4.34 15.36 1.38
N GLU A 314 3.51 15.69 0.40
CA GLU A 314 2.28 16.45 0.67
C GLU A 314 1.27 15.60 1.45
N VAL A 315 1.11 14.32 1.11
CA VAL A 315 0.23 13.41 1.87
C VAL A 315 0.73 13.23 3.30
N GLU A 316 2.04 13.02 3.51
CA GLU A 316 2.63 12.86 4.85
C GLU A 316 2.42 14.11 5.71
N ARG A 317 2.57 15.28 5.10
CA ARG A 317 2.34 16.56 5.77
C ARG A 317 0.87 16.74 6.16
N ARG A 318 -0.08 16.28 5.34
CA ARG A 318 -1.52 16.48 5.52
C ARG A 318 -2.20 15.46 6.41
N GLN A 319 -1.79 14.20 6.32
CA GLN A 319 -2.39 13.13 7.11
C GLN A 319 -2.29 13.36 8.63
N SER A 320 -1.30 14.15 9.07
CA SER A 320 -1.03 14.42 10.49
C SER A 320 -1.74 15.66 11.01
N THR A 321 -2.14 16.58 10.12
CA THR A 321 -2.76 17.87 10.48
C THR A 321 -4.26 17.91 10.26
N ASP A 322 -4.75 17.15 9.29
CA ASP A 322 -6.13 17.22 8.82
C ASP A 322 -6.88 15.92 9.14
N ASP A 323 -8.16 16.03 9.52
CA ASP A 323 -9.01 14.88 9.84
C ASP A 323 -9.29 14.02 8.60
N MET A 324 -9.35 14.65 7.41
CA MET A 324 -9.52 13.96 6.14
C MET A 324 -8.76 14.66 5.00
N VAL A 325 -8.05 13.88 4.20
CA VAL A 325 -7.33 14.34 3.01
C VAL A 325 -8.04 13.81 1.78
N PHE A 326 -8.42 14.69 0.86
CA PHE A 326 -9.02 14.32 -0.41
C PHE A 326 -8.01 14.49 -1.53
N MET A 327 -7.84 13.46 -2.35
CA MET A 327 -6.92 13.47 -3.49
C MET A 327 -7.69 13.24 -4.79
N TYR A 328 -7.23 13.86 -5.87
CA TYR A 328 -7.73 13.62 -7.22
C TYR A 328 -6.63 13.85 -8.26
N GLY A 329 -6.78 13.22 -9.42
CA GLY A 329 -5.75 13.20 -10.46
C GLY A 329 -4.66 12.15 -10.20
N GLY A 330 -3.89 11.83 -11.24
CA GLY A 330 -2.79 10.85 -11.18
C GLY A 330 -3.22 9.42 -10.80
N VAL A 331 -4.43 8.99 -11.18
CA VAL A 331 -4.94 7.63 -10.95
C VAL A 331 -5.33 6.99 -12.28
N GLY A 332 -4.64 5.91 -12.63
CA GLY A 332 -4.79 5.24 -13.91
C GLY A 332 -3.59 4.34 -14.25
N PRO A 333 -3.51 3.84 -15.49
CA PRO A 333 -2.44 2.95 -15.95
C PRO A 333 -1.22 3.68 -16.55
N LEU A 334 -1.23 5.01 -16.63
CA LEU A 334 -0.15 5.78 -17.26
C LEU A 334 1.03 5.95 -16.30
N HIS A 335 2.21 6.18 -16.86
CA HIS A 335 3.42 6.44 -16.07
C HIS A 335 3.31 7.69 -15.17
N SER A 336 2.43 8.63 -15.53
CA SER A 336 2.11 9.83 -14.75
C SER A 336 1.13 9.55 -13.61
N ASP A 337 0.50 8.38 -13.57
CA ASP A 337 -0.49 8.02 -12.55
C ASP A 337 0.19 7.54 -11.26
N VAL A 338 0.70 8.49 -10.50
CA VAL A 338 1.56 8.25 -9.33
C VAL A 338 0.84 8.32 -7.98
N THR A 339 -0.46 8.65 -7.95
CA THR A 339 -1.18 8.98 -6.71
C THR A 339 -1.18 7.83 -5.71
N LEU A 340 -1.50 6.61 -6.15
CA LEU A 340 -1.50 5.43 -5.26
C LEU A 340 -0.10 5.08 -4.75
N ALA A 341 0.92 5.23 -5.58
CA ALA A 341 2.31 5.00 -5.20
C ALA A 341 2.81 6.04 -4.18
N GLY A 342 2.46 7.31 -4.37
CA GLY A 342 2.77 8.38 -3.42
C GLY A 342 2.08 8.18 -2.08
N VAL A 343 0.80 7.78 -2.08
CA VAL A 343 0.07 7.42 -0.85
C VAL A 343 0.73 6.22 -0.15
N ALA A 344 1.07 5.15 -0.88
CA ALA A 344 1.77 4.00 -0.30
C ALA A 344 3.09 4.41 0.38
N LYS A 345 3.89 5.25 -0.30
CA LYS A 345 5.15 5.79 0.24
C LYS A 345 4.93 6.64 1.49
N ALA A 346 3.94 7.53 1.51
CA ALA A 346 3.61 8.37 2.67
C ALA A 346 3.25 7.57 3.92
N PHE A 347 2.66 6.38 3.75
CA PHE A 347 2.32 5.48 4.84
C PHE A 347 3.38 4.41 5.12
N ALA A 348 4.52 4.46 4.43
CA ALA A 348 5.59 3.46 4.50
C ALA A 348 5.10 2.01 4.25
N VAL A 349 4.15 1.84 3.33
CA VAL A 349 3.66 0.54 2.86
C VAL A 349 4.03 0.33 1.40
N ARG A 350 4.11 -0.92 0.96
CA ARG A 350 4.28 -1.21 -0.48
C ARG A 350 2.92 -1.19 -1.18
N LEU A 351 2.97 -1.08 -2.51
CA LEU A 351 1.83 -1.43 -3.35
C LEU A 351 1.73 -2.96 -3.49
N ALA A 352 0.51 -3.48 -3.42
CA ALA A 352 0.21 -4.88 -3.62
C ALA A 352 -1.03 -5.04 -4.52
N PRO A 353 -1.12 -6.11 -5.34
CA PRO A 353 -2.34 -6.39 -6.08
C PRO A 353 -3.54 -6.60 -5.15
N ASP A 354 -4.63 -5.87 -5.40
CA ASP A 354 -5.91 -6.04 -4.72
C ASP A 354 -6.88 -6.83 -5.61
N GLU A 355 -7.30 -8.01 -5.14
CA GLU A 355 -8.16 -8.93 -5.90
C GLU A 355 -9.53 -8.33 -6.22
N GLU A 356 -10.13 -7.64 -5.26
CA GLU A 356 -11.49 -7.10 -5.43
C GLU A 356 -11.45 -5.95 -6.44
N PHE A 357 -10.52 -5.02 -6.28
CA PHE A 357 -10.36 -3.93 -7.22
C PHE A 357 -10.04 -4.43 -8.63
N GLU A 358 -9.21 -5.48 -8.74
CA GLU A 358 -8.91 -6.10 -10.03
C GLU A 358 -10.16 -6.70 -10.70
N GLU A 359 -11.09 -7.27 -9.91
CA GLU A 359 -12.35 -7.79 -10.44
C GLU A 359 -13.23 -6.67 -11.01
N TYR A 360 -13.35 -5.55 -10.29
CA TYR A 360 -14.07 -4.37 -10.80
C TYR A 360 -13.45 -3.84 -12.10
N LEU A 361 -12.13 -3.73 -12.13
CA LEU A 361 -11.41 -3.31 -13.33
C LEU A 361 -11.65 -4.26 -14.50
N ARG A 362 -11.65 -5.58 -14.26
CA ARG A 362 -11.89 -6.57 -15.32
C ARG A 362 -13.28 -6.45 -15.94
N HIS A 363 -14.31 -6.13 -15.15
CA HIS A 363 -15.64 -5.86 -15.69
C HIS A 363 -15.68 -4.61 -16.58
N LEU A 364 -14.82 -3.63 -16.32
CA LEU A 364 -14.74 -2.37 -17.06
C LEU A 364 -13.91 -2.49 -18.35
N ILE A 365 -12.72 -3.07 -18.27
CA ILE A 365 -11.74 -3.11 -19.37
C ILE A 365 -11.70 -4.47 -20.11
N GLY A 366 -12.42 -5.48 -19.61
CA GLY A 366 -12.40 -6.85 -20.13
C GLY A 366 -11.03 -7.52 -19.97
N ASP A 367 -10.76 -8.52 -20.81
CA ASP A 367 -9.47 -9.24 -20.85
C ASP A 367 -8.36 -8.44 -21.58
N GLN A 368 -8.55 -7.13 -21.82
CA GLN A 368 -7.61 -6.30 -22.58
C GLN A 368 -6.39 -5.82 -21.77
N CYS A 369 -6.19 -6.30 -20.54
CA CYS A 369 -4.95 -6.03 -19.80
C CYS A 369 -3.76 -6.63 -20.54
N THR A 370 -2.97 -5.78 -21.20
CA THR A 370 -1.70 -6.17 -21.82
C THR A 370 -0.62 -6.28 -20.74
N GLY A 371 -0.38 -7.47 -20.23
CA GLY A 371 0.70 -7.74 -19.26
C GLY A 371 0.36 -8.84 -18.24
N ASP A 372 1.36 -9.27 -17.46
CA ASP A 372 1.21 -10.30 -16.42
C ASP A 372 0.53 -9.78 -15.13
N ARG A 373 0.38 -8.45 -14.99
CA ARG A 373 -0.21 -7.77 -13.82
C ARG A 373 -1.04 -6.56 -14.26
N ASN A 374 -2.21 -6.38 -13.66
CA ASN A 374 -2.99 -5.16 -13.81
C ASN A 374 -2.42 -4.10 -12.85
N GLU A 375 -1.59 -3.18 -13.35
CA GLU A 375 -0.95 -2.14 -12.54
C GLU A 375 -1.97 -1.23 -11.84
N MET A 376 -3.16 -1.04 -12.43
CA MET A 376 -4.26 -0.28 -11.83
C MET A 376 -4.85 -0.98 -10.59
N ALA A 377 -4.62 -2.28 -10.43
CA ALA A 377 -5.04 -3.04 -9.25
C ALA A 377 -4.02 -3.01 -8.11
N LEU A 378 -2.91 -2.28 -8.25
CA LEU A 378 -1.92 -2.14 -7.20
C LEU A 378 -2.37 -1.07 -6.20
N LEU A 379 -2.72 -1.47 -4.99
CA LEU A 379 -3.18 -0.59 -3.91
C LEU A 379 -2.23 -0.63 -2.70
N PRO A 380 -2.19 0.44 -1.86
CA PRO A 380 -1.40 0.46 -0.63
C PRO A 380 -1.73 -0.71 0.33
N GLU A 381 -0.76 -1.57 0.58
CA GLU A 381 -0.95 -2.82 1.32
C GLU A 381 -1.37 -2.58 2.78
N GLY A 382 -2.38 -3.32 3.25
CA GLY A 382 -2.77 -3.38 4.65
C GLY A 382 -3.50 -2.14 5.20
N ILE A 383 -3.64 -1.09 4.40
CA ILE A 383 -4.31 0.16 4.81
C ILE A 383 -5.46 0.57 3.87
N THR A 384 -5.62 -0.12 2.75
CA THR A 384 -6.64 0.19 1.76
C THR A 384 -7.99 -0.38 2.17
N GLU A 385 -9.00 0.47 2.10
CA GLU A 385 -10.41 0.19 2.26
C GLU A 385 -11.12 0.59 0.96
N LEU A 386 -11.86 -0.35 0.37
CA LEU A 386 -12.66 -0.11 -0.83
C LEU A 386 -14.10 0.21 -0.44
N LEU A 387 -14.54 1.41 -0.77
CA LEU A 387 -15.87 1.92 -0.44
C LEU A 387 -16.82 1.65 -1.60
N HIS A 388 -17.69 0.65 -1.41
CA HIS A 388 -18.57 0.12 -2.44
C HIS A 388 -19.86 0.92 -2.56
N HIS A 389 -20.29 1.20 -3.79
CA HIS A 389 -21.60 1.78 -4.02
C HIS A 389 -22.16 1.31 -5.37
N GLU A 390 -23.45 0.98 -5.42
CA GLU A 390 -24.10 0.43 -6.62
C GLU A 390 -24.06 1.37 -7.84
N LYS A 391 -23.97 2.68 -7.59
CA LYS A 391 -23.87 3.71 -8.64
C LYS A 391 -22.44 3.87 -9.17
N LEU A 392 -21.42 3.34 -8.49
CA LEU A 392 -20.03 3.49 -8.89
C LEU A 392 -19.57 2.30 -9.72
N ILE A 393 -18.90 2.58 -10.83
CA ILE A 393 -18.30 1.57 -11.71
C ILE A 393 -17.14 0.86 -11.00
N VAL A 394 -16.33 1.61 -10.27
CA VAL A 394 -15.25 1.12 -9.41
C VAL A 394 -15.41 1.71 -8.01
N PRO A 395 -15.11 0.96 -6.94
CA PRO A 395 -15.23 1.48 -5.57
C PRO A 395 -14.28 2.65 -5.34
N LEU A 396 -14.65 3.56 -4.42
CA LEU A 396 -13.73 4.62 -3.99
C LEU A 396 -12.62 4.01 -3.13
N ILE A 397 -11.40 4.53 -3.28
CA ILE A 397 -10.23 4.04 -2.57
C ILE A 397 -10.01 4.94 -1.36
N LYS A 398 -9.99 4.35 -0.17
CA LYS A 398 -9.67 5.03 1.09
C LYS A 398 -8.46 4.38 1.74
N CYS A 399 -7.45 5.17 2.06
CA CYS A 399 -6.25 4.75 2.77
C CYS A 399 -6.17 5.50 4.09
N LYS A 400 -6.59 4.88 5.20
CA LYS A 400 -6.79 5.55 6.49
C LYS A 400 -7.68 6.81 6.37
N ASN A 401 -7.14 8.02 6.61
CA ASN A 401 -7.84 9.31 6.47
C ASN A 401 -7.63 9.97 5.09
N VAL A 402 -7.14 9.24 4.09
CA VAL A 402 -6.95 9.73 2.73
C VAL A 402 -7.99 9.10 1.81
N ILE A 403 -8.82 9.91 1.15
CA ILE A 403 -9.80 9.49 0.15
C ILE A 403 -9.28 9.87 -1.23
N ILE A 404 -9.18 8.89 -2.12
CA ILE A 404 -8.73 9.07 -3.49
C ILE A 404 -9.96 9.06 -4.40
N LEU A 405 -10.22 10.19 -5.03
CA LEU A 405 -11.29 10.42 -6.00
C LEU A 405 -10.74 10.17 -7.40
N THR A 406 -11.41 9.32 -8.17
CA THR A 406 -11.02 8.99 -9.56
C THR A 406 -11.71 9.88 -10.58
N ALA A 407 -12.37 10.95 -10.12
CA ALA A 407 -13.12 11.87 -10.97
C ALA A 407 -12.17 12.67 -11.89
N THR A 408 -12.50 12.70 -13.18
CA THR A 408 -11.80 13.49 -14.21
C THR A 408 -12.52 14.79 -14.53
N ASN A 409 -13.78 14.92 -14.11
CA ASN A 409 -14.63 16.08 -14.35
C ASN A 409 -15.64 16.30 -13.22
N ILE A 410 -16.37 17.41 -13.28
CA ILE A 410 -17.33 17.80 -12.23
C ILE A 410 -18.50 16.82 -12.11
N LEU A 411 -18.95 16.22 -13.20
CA LEU A 411 -20.09 15.28 -13.17
C LEU A 411 -19.71 14.00 -12.42
N GLU A 412 -18.53 13.46 -12.72
CA GLU A 412 -17.96 12.31 -11.99
C GLU A 412 -17.69 12.66 -10.53
N LEU A 413 -17.19 13.86 -10.23
CA LEU A 413 -17.00 14.32 -8.85
C LEU A 413 -18.34 14.40 -8.12
N ASP A 414 -19.39 14.92 -8.76
CA ASP A 414 -20.72 15.02 -8.17
C ASP A 414 -21.28 13.63 -7.83
N GLU A 415 -21.13 12.66 -8.74
CA GLU A 415 -21.55 11.28 -8.52
C GLU A 415 -20.76 10.61 -7.39
N GLN A 416 -19.43 10.68 -7.43
CA GLN A 416 -18.56 10.11 -6.39
C GLN A 416 -18.83 10.74 -5.02
N TRP A 417 -19.01 12.06 -4.96
CA TRP A 417 -19.33 12.77 -3.73
C TRP A 417 -20.67 12.33 -3.14
N ASN A 418 -21.71 12.20 -3.96
CA ASN A 418 -23.02 11.78 -3.49
C ASN A 418 -22.96 10.35 -2.92
N CYS A 419 -22.28 9.44 -3.60
CA CYS A 419 -22.06 8.07 -3.12
C CYS A 419 -21.28 8.06 -1.79
N LEU A 420 -20.22 8.87 -1.70
CA LEU A 420 -19.42 8.99 -0.49
C LEU A 420 -20.26 9.45 0.72
N ILE A 421 -21.12 10.45 0.53
CA ILE A 421 -22.02 10.95 1.57
C ILE A 421 -23.05 9.89 1.98
N GLU A 422 -23.61 9.13 1.03
CA GLU A 422 -24.55 8.03 1.31
C GLU A 422 -23.86 6.93 2.15
N LEU A 423 -22.64 6.53 1.78
CA LEU A 423 -21.86 5.52 2.49
C LEU A 423 -21.49 5.96 3.90
N MET A 424 -20.99 7.18 4.03
CA MET A 424 -20.49 7.65 5.31
C MET A 424 -21.58 7.99 6.32
N ARG A 425 -22.82 8.27 5.88
CA ARG A 425 -23.99 8.34 6.77
C ARG A 425 -24.36 6.99 7.37
N SER A 426 -24.06 5.90 6.66
CA SER A 426 -24.39 4.54 7.06
C SER A 426 -23.37 3.97 8.05
N ASP A 427 -22.10 4.36 7.92
CA ASP A 427 -20.96 3.83 8.71
C ASP A 427 -20.42 4.80 9.78
N GLY A 428 -20.89 6.06 9.81
CA GLY A 428 -20.52 7.06 10.82
C GLY A 428 -19.12 7.70 10.67
N ALA A 429 -18.44 7.49 9.54
CA ALA A 429 -17.04 7.88 9.32
C ALA A 429 -16.83 9.36 8.90
N LEU A 430 -17.82 10.04 8.30
CA LEU A 430 -17.82 11.49 8.06
C LEU A 430 -18.97 12.09 8.87
N ALA A 431 -18.65 12.78 9.97
CA ALA A 431 -19.67 13.49 10.73
C ALA A 431 -20.24 14.62 9.87
N THR A 432 -21.51 14.53 9.50
CA THR A 432 -22.24 15.65 8.92
C THR A 432 -22.48 16.67 10.04
N MET A 433 -21.74 17.77 10.00
CA MET A 433 -21.87 18.86 10.97
C MET A 433 -22.97 19.82 10.52
N GLN A 434 -23.37 20.76 11.39
CA GLN A 434 -24.21 21.86 10.94
C GLN A 434 -23.49 22.65 9.84
N PRO A 435 -24.16 22.91 8.69
CA PRO A 435 -23.58 23.68 7.60
C PRO A 435 -23.15 25.08 8.04
N PHE A 436 -22.15 25.65 7.38
CA PHE A 436 -21.83 27.06 7.56
C PHE A 436 -22.98 27.93 7.05
N VAL A 437 -23.35 28.92 7.86
CA VAL A 437 -24.22 30.03 7.45
C VAL A 437 -23.32 31.11 6.88
N SER A 438 -23.64 31.59 5.68
CA SER A 438 -22.90 32.67 5.00
C SER A 438 -23.83 33.83 4.70
N LYS A 439 -23.46 35.03 5.13
CA LYS A 439 -24.15 36.29 4.81
C LYS A 439 -23.18 37.28 4.18
N HIS A 440 -23.69 38.10 3.26
CA HIS A 440 -22.88 39.06 2.53
C HIS A 440 -23.47 40.47 2.59
N LEU A 441 -22.60 41.45 2.80
CA LEU A 441 -22.92 42.87 2.66
C LEU A 441 -22.13 43.47 1.50
N THR A 442 -22.70 44.44 0.80
CA THR A 442 -21.95 45.33 -0.09
C THR A 442 -21.90 46.75 0.40
N THR A 443 -20.79 47.42 0.12
CA THR A 443 -20.59 48.83 0.45
C THR A 443 -19.77 49.56 -0.62
N ASN A 444 -20.06 50.85 -0.78
CA ASN A 444 -19.27 51.77 -1.60
C ASN A 444 -18.17 52.50 -0.81
N LEU A 445 -18.03 52.22 0.49
CA LEU A 445 -16.96 52.75 1.32
C LEU A 445 -15.59 52.32 0.76
N THR A 446 -14.59 53.17 0.94
CA THR A 446 -13.20 52.87 0.56
C THR A 446 -12.57 51.88 1.53
N ASP A 447 -11.52 51.17 1.08
CA ASP A 447 -10.81 50.20 1.91
C ASP A 447 -10.21 50.84 3.16
N VAL A 448 -9.78 52.11 3.06
CA VAL A 448 -9.20 52.88 4.17
C VAL A 448 -10.25 53.16 5.25
N GLU A 449 -11.47 53.54 4.85
CA GLU A 449 -12.55 53.86 5.78
C GLU A 449 -13.00 52.63 6.58
N ILE A 450 -12.94 51.45 5.97
CA ILE A 450 -13.51 50.23 6.55
C ILE A 450 -12.50 49.31 7.23
N ALA A 451 -11.20 49.42 6.90
CA ALA A 451 -10.15 48.55 7.41
C ALA A 451 -10.09 48.49 8.95
N GLN A 452 -10.06 49.64 9.62
CA GLN A 452 -9.95 49.67 11.09
C GLN A 452 -11.24 49.15 11.77
N PRO A 453 -12.46 49.57 11.36
CA PRO A 453 -13.69 49.00 11.90
C PRO A 453 -13.83 47.49 11.73
N LEU A 454 -13.44 46.94 10.57
CA LEU A 454 -13.45 45.48 10.32
C LEU A 454 -12.40 44.76 11.15
N SER A 455 -11.18 45.29 11.25
CA SER A 455 -10.13 44.68 12.08
C SER A 455 -10.58 44.55 13.54
N LYS A 456 -11.26 45.57 14.07
CA LYS A 456 -11.87 45.50 15.40
C LYS A 456 -13.00 44.48 15.47
N LEU A 457 -13.82 44.38 14.43
CA LEU A 457 -14.90 43.41 14.36
C LEU A 457 -14.40 41.97 14.37
N CYS A 458 -13.32 41.65 13.66
CA CYS A 458 -12.68 40.33 13.70
C CYS A 458 -12.19 39.96 15.11
N LEU A 459 -11.76 40.95 15.91
CA LEU A 459 -11.37 40.73 17.31
C LEU A 459 -12.59 40.55 18.24
N GLU A 460 -13.72 41.21 17.93
CA GLU A 460 -14.97 41.10 18.68
C GLU A 460 -15.70 39.75 18.42
N PHE A 461 -15.50 39.16 17.25
CA PHE A 461 -16.14 37.92 16.80
C PHE A 461 -15.10 36.90 16.27
N PRO A 462 -14.21 36.37 17.12
CA PRO A 462 -13.13 35.46 16.70
C PRO A 462 -13.63 34.08 16.24
N ASP A 463 -14.89 33.77 16.52
CA ASP A 463 -15.59 32.55 16.13
C ASP A 463 -16.20 32.62 14.72
N LEU A 464 -16.18 33.80 14.08
CA LEU A 464 -16.67 34.03 12.73
C LEU A 464 -15.51 34.31 11.77
N TYR A 465 -15.60 33.78 10.55
CA TYR A 465 -14.76 34.23 9.46
C TYR A 465 -15.37 35.51 8.86
N ILE A 466 -14.63 36.62 8.95
CA ILE A 466 -15.03 37.92 8.40
C ILE A 466 -14.03 38.31 7.30
N GLY A 467 -14.46 38.15 6.05
CA GLY A 467 -13.65 38.37 4.86
C GLY A 467 -14.10 39.58 4.05
N CYS A 468 -13.25 40.08 3.17
CA CYS A 468 -13.53 41.23 2.32
C CYS A 468 -12.93 41.02 0.93
N ARG A 469 -13.74 41.24 -0.13
CA ARG A 469 -13.28 41.14 -1.52
C ARG A 469 -13.95 42.17 -2.39
N ARG A 470 -13.18 42.81 -3.28
CA ARG A 470 -13.70 43.52 -4.45
C ARG A 470 -13.53 42.67 -5.70
N LYS A 471 -14.50 42.76 -6.62
CA LYS A 471 -14.34 42.19 -7.97
C LYS A 471 -13.31 42.99 -8.79
N SER A 472 -13.30 44.31 -8.64
CA SER A 472 -12.30 45.21 -9.21
C SER A 472 -12.17 46.47 -8.34
N ARG A 473 -11.15 47.32 -8.59
CA ARG A 473 -10.93 48.54 -7.80
C ARG A 473 -12.09 49.55 -7.86
N THR A 474 -12.96 49.45 -8.87
CA THR A 474 -14.10 50.36 -9.09
C THR A 474 -15.43 49.77 -8.63
N GLU A 475 -15.45 48.49 -8.26
CA GLU A 475 -16.66 47.78 -7.83
C GLU A 475 -16.86 47.90 -6.31
N PRO A 476 -18.11 47.77 -5.82
CA PRO A 476 -18.40 47.75 -4.39
C PRO A 476 -17.63 46.65 -3.65
N LEU A 477 -17.26 46.93 -2.41
CA LEU A 477 -16.65 45.95 -1.52
C LEU A 477 -17.71 44.97 -1.04
N ILE A 478 -17.45 43.68 -1.20
CA ILE A 478 -18.26 42.60 -0.65
C ILE A 478 -17.61 42.13 0.65
N ILE A 479 -18.38 42.12 1.73
CA ILE A 479 -17.98 41.66 3.06
C ILE A 479 -18.70 40.34 3.32
N TYR A 480 -17.95 39.33 3.74
CA TYR A 480 -18.41 37.97 3.97
C TYR A 480 -18.40 37.70 5.46
N PHE A 481 -19.49 37.17 5.97
CA PHE A 481 -19.60 36.67 7.34
C PHE A 481 -19.94 35.19 7.26
N GLU A 482 -19.05 34.33 7.75
CA GLU A 482 -19.24 32.89 7.75
C GLU A 482 -19.04 32.31 9.15
N GLY A 483 -19.94 31.42 9.56
CA GLY A 483 -19.90 30.79 10.88
C GLY A 483 -21.00 29.74 11.03
N LYS A 484 -21.03 29.05 12.17
CA LYS A 484 -22.06 28.04 12.46
C LYS A 484 -23.32 28.62 13.10
N ASP A 485 -23.22 29.78 13.75
CA ASP A 485 -24.31 30.42 14.49
C ASP A 485 -24.84 31.65 13.72
N GLN A 486 -26.09 31.55 13.26
CA GLN A 486 -26.77 32.60 12.51
C GLN A 486 -27.01 33.87 13.35
N ASP A 487 -27.34 33.74 14.63
CA ASP A 487 -27.60 34.88 15.51
C ASP A 487 -26.30 35.62 15.80
N ARG A 488 -25.20 34.88 15.88
CA ARG A 488 -23.86 35.45 16.01
C ARG A 488 -23.45 36.25 14.77
N ILE A 489 -23.67 35.69 13.58
CA ILE A 489 -23.44 36.41 12.32
C ILE A 489 -24.28 37.69 12.25
N GLN A 490 -25.55 37.61 12.62
CA GLN A 490 -26.44 38.76 12.64
C GLN A 490 -25.95 39.85 13.61
N SER A 491 -25.48 39.44 14.79
CA SER A 491 -24.88 40.34 15.79
C SER A 491 -23.64 41.05 15.24
N ALA A 492 -22.77 40.34 14.50
CA ALA A 492 -21.58 40.93 13.87
C ALA A 492 -21.94 41.93 12.77
N ILE A 493 -22.93 41.61 11.93
CA ILE A 493 -23.47 42.51 10.91
C ILE A 493 -24.01 43.79 11.54
N GLU A 494 -24.83 43.67 12.58
CA GLU A 494 -25.39 44.83 13.29
C GLU A 494 -24.30 45.67 13.96
N ALA A 495 -23.30 45.03 14.57
CA ALA A 495 -22.16 45.72 15.17
C ALA A 495 -21.34 46.49 14.12
N LEU A 496 -21.18 45.95 12.91
CA LEU A 496 -20.54 46.65 11.80
C LEU A 496 -21.40 47.82 11.33
N CYS A 497 -22.68 47.60 11.03
CA CYS A 497 -23.57 48.64 10.51
C CYS A 497 -23.69 49.84 11.47
N LYS A 498 -23.69 49.60 12.80
CA LYS A 498 -23.72 50.67 13.82
C LYS A 498 -22.50 51.59 13.79
N LYS A 499 -21.37 51.15 13.24
CA LYS A 499 -20.13 51.95 13.14
C LYS A 499 -20.17 52.95 11.96
N PHE A 500 -21.19 52.90 11.10
CA PHE A 500 -21.32 53.75 9.91
C PHE A 500 -22.72 54.37 9.78
N HIS A 501 -22.87 55.27 8.81
CA HIS A 501 -24.16 55.92 8.54
C HIS A 501 -25.20 54.92 8.00
N PRO A 502 -26.51 55.13 8.26
CA PRO A 502 -27.56 54.29 7.71
C PRO A 502 -27.49 54.21 6.18
N GLY A 503 -27.61 53.01 5.62
CA GLY A 503 -27.52 52.77 4.17
C GLY A 503 -26.10 52.60 3.62
N ALA A 504 -25.06 52.64 4.46
CA ALA A 504 -23.68 52.35 4.05
C ALA A 504 -23.48 50.89 3.58
N PHE A 505 -24.38 49.99 3.95
CA PHE A 505 -24.34 48.56 3.64
C PHE A 505 -25.66 48.07 3.06
N VAL A 506 -25.59 47.15 2.10
CA VAL A 506 -26.73 46.46 1.50
C VAL A 506 -26.52 44.95 1.60
N GLU A 507 -27.49 44.20 2.13
CA GLU A 507 -27.40 42.74 2.22
C GLU A 507 -27.68 42.10 0.85
N ILE A 508 -26.87 41.11 0.45
CA ILE A 508 -27.01 40.40 -0.82
C ILE A 508 -27.41 38.95 -0.57
N ASN A 509 -28.51 38.52 -1.21
CA ASN A 509 -28.88 37.11 -1.34
C ASN A 509 -28.08 36.49 -2.50
N SER A 510 -27.19 35.53 -2.22
CA SER A 510 -26.14 35.10 -3.15
C SER A 510 -26.59 34.07 -4.20
N LYS A 511 -26.31 34.37 -5.48
CA LYS A 511 -25.94 33.39 -6.54
C LYS A 511 -24.98 34.07 -7.53
N MET A 512 -23.87 33.38 -7.85
CA MET A 512 -22.95 33.49 -9.02
C MET A 512 -21.55 34.14 -8.89
N ALA A 513 -20.55 33.30 -9.26
CA ALA A 513 -19.39 33.50 -10.15
C ALA A 513 -17.97 33.96 -9.65
N GLY A 514 -17.08 32.96 -9.45
CA GLY A 514 -15.81 32.58 -10.15
C GLY A 514 -14.86 33.53 -10.93
N GLY A 515 -13.52 33.30 -10.78
CA GLY A 515 -12.52 33.21 -11.89
C GLY A 515 -11.22 34.09 -11.95
N VAL A 516 -10.04 33.42 -12.09
CA VAL A 516 -8.75 33.72 -12.85
C VAL A 516 -7.73 34.78 -12.32
N GLY A 517 -6.36 34.72 -12.37
CA GLY A 517 -5.28 33.76 -12.82
C GLY A 517 -3.87 34.45 -12.93
N GLY A 518 -2.74 33.69 -13.09
CA GLY A 518 -1.51 34.11 -13.86
C GLY A 518 -0.07 34.12 -13.25
N GLY A 519 0.78 33.10 -13.53
CA GLY A 519 2.07 33.14 -14.31
C GLY A 519 3.48 33.44 -13.70
N GLY A 520 4.48 32.55 -13.96
CA GLY A 520 5.85 32.94 -14.39
C GLY A 520 7.11 32.29 -13.74
N ASP A 521 7.88 31.51 -14.53
CA ASP A 521 9.06 30.66 -14.23
C ASP A 521 10.44 31.31 -13.94
N GLY A 522 11.38 30.49 -13.42
CA GLY A 522 12.83 30.62 -13.65
C GLY A 522 13.69 29.54 -12.98
N ALA A 523 14.41 28.70 -13.74
CA ALA A 523 15.31 27.63 -13.25
C ALA A 523 16.80 27.92 -13.54
N THR A 524 17.69 27.43 -12.68
CA THR A 524 19.16 27.45 -12.84
C THR A 524 19.79 26.07 -12.58
N SER A 525 20.89 25.78 -13.28
CA SER A 525 21.56 24.48 -13.45
C SER A 525 22.40 23.99 -12.24
N SER A 526 22.39 22.68 -11.95
CA SER A 526 23.13 22.02 -10.86
C SER A 526 24.27 21.08 -11.33
N LYS A 527 25.18 20.75 -10.39
CA LYS A 527 26.40 19.93 -10.52
C LYS A 527 26.10 18.42 -10.61
N LYS A 528 27.08 17.61 -11.07
CA LYS A 528 26.93 16.18 -11.44
C LYS A 528 27.76 15.22 -10.57
N GLY A 529 27.33 13.96 -10.44
CA GLY A 529 27.99 12.84 -9.76
C GLY A 529 27.72 12.70 -8.25
N LEU A 530 28.51 11.86 -7.56
CA LEU A 530 28.57 11.83 -6.07
C LEU A 530 28.81 13.24 -5.49
N GLU A 531 29.50 14.11 -6.23
CA GLU A 531 29.75 15.52 -5.92
C GLU A 531 28.51 16.42 -6.05
N GLY A 532 27.48 15.99 -6.80
CA GLY A 532 26.19 16.68 -6.94
C GLY A 532 25.25 16.49 -5.76
N THR A 533 25.53 15.54 -4.86
CA THR A 533 24.69 15.23 -3.68
C THR A 533 24.88 16.22 -2.53
N GLY A 534 25.99 16.98 -2.51
CA GLY A 534 26.29 17.95 -1.45
C GLY A 534 26.57 17.35 -0.07
N LEU A 535 26.80 16.04 0.02
CA LEU A 535 27.00 15.30 1.29
C LEU A 535 28.49 15.03 1.55
N ASP A 536 28.92 15.18 2.81
CA ASP A 536 30.22 14.69 3.28
C ASP A 536 30.17 13.15 3.42
N LEU A 537 30.63 12.44 2.38
CA LEU A 537 30.60 10.98 2.34
C LEU A 537 31.85 10.35 3.00
N PRO A 538 31.71 9.17 3.64
CA PRO A 538 32.83 8.43 4.23
C PRO A 538 33.91 8.06 3.20
N GLU A 539 35.18 8.06 3.61
CA GLU A 539 36.29 7.60 2.76
C GLU A 539 36.13 6.13 2.34
N ASN A 540 36.29 5.85 1.04
CA ASN A 540 36.31 4.51 0.48
C ASN A 540 37.67 3.85 0.74
N ARG A 541 37.77 3.06 1.82
CA ARG A 541 39.05 2.47 2.29
C ARG A 541 39.56 1.32 1.44
N HIS A 542 38.68 0.68 0.66
CA HIS A 542 39.00 -0.55 -0.07
C HIS A 542 38.92 -0.40 -1.60
N GLY A 543 38.61 0.79 -2.11
CA GLY A 543 38.49 1.03 -3.55
C GLY A 543 37.34 0.27 -4.22
N ASN A 544 36.42 -0.29 -3.43
CA ASN A 544 35.32 -1.14 -3.89
C ASN A 544 34.02 -0.38 -4.14
N LEU A 545 33.93 0.90 -3.75
CA LEU A 545 32.85 1.81 -4.14
C LEU A 545 33.20 2.61 -5.42
N LYS A 546 32.29 2.57 -6.41
CA LYS A 546 32.40 3.27 -7.71
C LYS A 546 31.11 4.04 -8.00
N SER A 547 31.18 5.07 -8.84
CA SER A 547 30.01 5.72 -9.43
C SER A 547 30.00 5.54 -10.94
N ALA A 548 28.83 5.31 -11.52
CA ALA A 548 28.63 5.35 -12.95
C ALA A 548 28.37 6.80 -13.39
N SER A 549 29.18 7.31 -14.33
CA SER A 549 29.11 8.71 -14.80
C SER A 549 28.44 8.91 -16.16
N SER A 550 27.99 7.81 -16.79
CA SER A 550 27.27 7.81 -18.07
C SER A 550 26.69 6.42 -18.36
N ASP A 551 25.73 6.36 -19.30
CA ASP A 551 25.18 5.10 -19.82
C ASP A 551 26.23 4.10 -20.28
N GLN A 552 27.24 4.55 -21.04
CA GLN A 552 28.31 3.68 -21.51
C GLN A 552 29.12 3.12 -20.34
N ASN A 553 29.42 3.95 -19.35
CA ASN A 553 30.18 3.52 -18.18
C ASN A 553 29.38 2.51 -17.33
N LEU A 554 28.08 2.72 -17.15
CA LEU A 554 27.21 1.76 -16.45
C LEU A 554 27.12 0.42 -17.21
N LYS A 555 26.97 0.45 -18.53
CA LYS A 555 27.00 -0.76 -19.39
C LYS A 555 28.31 -1.54 -19.22
N ASP A 556 29.44 -0.86 -19.21
CA ASP A 556 30.75 -1.48 -19.01
C ASP A 556 30.88 -2.13 -17.63
N ILE A 557 30.39 -1.46 -16.57
CA ILE A 557 30.34 -2.00 -15.20
C ILE A 557 29.50 -3.28 -15.15
N LEU A 558 28.31 -3.29 -15.77
CA LEU A 558 27.45 -4.46 -15.83
C LEU A 558 28.10 -5.64 -16.57
N VAL A 559 28.80 -5.38 -17.69
CA VAL A 559 29.59 -6.39 -18.41
C VAL A 559 30.74 -6.92 -17.54
N GLN A 560 31.39 -6.05 -16.76
CA GLN A 560 32.43 -6.45 -15.83
C GLN A 560 31.89 -7.35 -14.70
N ILE A 561 30.76 -7.00 -14.10
CA ILE A 561 30.09 -7.84 -13.07
C ILE A 561 29.78 -9.22 -13.65
N LYS A 562 29.26 -9.27 -14.88
CA LYS A 562 28.92 -10.52 -15.56
C LYS A 562 30.14 -11.39 -15.89
N SER A 563 31.23 -10.79 -16.36
CA SER A 563 32.44 -11.51 -16.76
C SER A 563 33.32 -11.94 -15.58
N CYS A 564 33.48 -11.08 -14.57
CA CYS A 564 34.29 -11.37 -13.38
C CYS A 564 33.59 -12.27 -12.37
N LYS A 565 32.26 -12.46 -12.48
CA LYS A 565 31.43 -13.22 -11.52
C LYS A 565 31.55 -12.73 -10.07
N SER A 566 32.11 -11.55 -9.85
CA SER A 566 32.30 -10.96 -8.54
C SER A 566 30.96 -10.50 -7.98
N PRO A 567 30.68 -10.73 -6.69
CA PRO A 567 29.46 -10.24 -6.07
C PRO A 567 29.46 -8.70 -6.06
N ALA A 568 28.33 -8.11 -6.41
CA ALA A 568 28.20 -6.66 -6.54
C ALA A 568 26.83 -6.16 -6.10
N VAL A 569 26.77 -4.90 -5.66
CA VAL A 569 25.54 -4.18 -5.38
C VAL A 569 25.54 -2.86 -6.16
N ILE A 570 24.44 -2.57 -6.85
CA ILE A 570 24.23 -1.32 -7.57
C ILE A 570 23.09 -0.57 -6.90
N ASN A 571 23.35 0.65 -6.41
CA ASN A 571 22.36 1.60 -5.92
C ASN A 571 22.02 2.59 -7.04
N TYR A 572 20.81 2.46 -7.58
CA TYR A 572 20.22 3.41 -8.52
C TYR A 572 19.53 4.53 -7.75
N GLY A 573 20.08 5.74 -7.81
CA GLY A 573 19.59 6.90 -7.07
C GLY A 573 19.44 8.14 -7.96
N ALA A 574 19.03 9.25 -7.37
CA ALA A 574 18.97 10.55 -8.04
C ALA A 574 19.37 11.67 -7.07
N SER A 575 19.99 12.73 -7.59
CA SER A 575 20.40 13.90 -6.80
C SER A 575 19.24 14.66 -6.13
N TRP A 576 18.05 14.65 -6.73
CA TRP A 576 16.83 15.27 -6.19
C TRP A 576 16.06 14.36 -5.21
N CYS A 577 16.45 13.09 -5.09
CA CYS A 577 15.77 12.10 -4.25
C CYS A 577 16.26 12.20 -2.80
N ARG A 578 15.43 12.77 -1.92
CA ARG A 578 15.75 12.94 -0.48
C ARG A 578 16.06 11.62 0.22
N VAL A 579 15.32 10.55 -0.12
CA VAL A 579 15.52 9.21 0.45
C VAL A 579 16.87 8.61 0.01
N CYS A 580 17.31 8.91 -1.20
CA CYS A 580 18.61 8.52 -1.73
C CYS A 580 19.73 9.23 -0.94
N SER A 581 19.59 10.52 -0.68
CA SER A 581 20.52 11.28 0.17
C SER A 581 20.60 10.74 1.61
N GLN A 582 19.50 10.22 2.16
CA GLN A 582 19.48 9.63 3.51
C GLN A 582 20.23 8.29 3.58
N ILE A 583 20.09 7.42 2.58
CA ILE A 583 20.69 6.08 2.61
C ILE A 583 22.13 6.04 2.08
N LEU A 584 22.53 7.02 1.26
CA LEU A 584 23.84 7.06 0.61
C LEU A 584 25.03 7.04 1.60
N PRO A 585 25.01 7.79 2.73
CA PRO A 585 26.07 7.68 3.74
C PRO A 585 26.22 6.26 4.30
N ALA A 586 25.10 5.60 4.61
CA ALA A 586 25.10 4.21 5.07
C ALA A 586 25.63 3.25 4.01
N PHE A 587 25.23 3.41 2.74
CA PHE A 587 25.75 2.63 1.62
C PHE A 587 27.28 2.75 1.49
N CYS A 588 27.83 3.96 1.65
CA CYS A 588 29.28 4.20 1.66
C CYS A 588 29.97 3.61 2.91
N GLN A 589 29.35 3.66 4.09
CA GLN A 589 29.91 3.01 5.29
C GLN A 589 29.92 1.49 5.15
N LEU A 590 28.86 0.92 4.58
CA LEU A 590 28.74 -0.52 4.34
C LEU A 590 29.76 -1.01 3.31
N SER A 591 30.15 -0.20 2.32
CA SER A 591 31.23 -0.59 1.40
C SER A 591 32.56 -0.86 2.12
N ASN A 592 32.81 -0.15 3.24
CA ASN A 592 33.96 -0.41 4.09
C ASN A 592 33.82 -1.67 4.95
N SER A 593 32.59 -2.09 5.27
CA SER A 593 32.31 -3.30 6.06
C SER A 593 32.34 -4.58 5.21
N PHE A 594 32.11 -4.45 3.90
CA PHE A 594 32.03 -5.57 2.95
C PHE A 594 33.09 -5.46 1.83
N PRO A 595 34.39 -5.70 2.11
CA PRO A 595 35.48 -5.44 1.16
C PRO A 595 35.49 -6.37 -0.07
N LYS A 596 34.75 -7.49 -0.02
CA LYS A 596 34.64 -8.45 -1.14
C LYS A 596 33.54 -8.11 -2.15
N LEU A 597 32.60 -7.24 -1.77
CA LEU A 597 31.50 -6.80 -2.61
C LEU A 597 31.93 -5.54 -3.38
N SER A 598 31.59 -5.47 -4.67
CA SER A 598 31.70 -4.24 -5.46
C SER A 598 30.46 -3.38 -5.25
N PHE A 599 30.62 -2.15 -4.80
CA PHE A 599 29.55 -1.18 -4.61
C PHE A 599 29.54 -0.19 -5.78
N VAL A 600 28.37 0.02 -6.38
CA VAL A 600 28.21 0.94 -7.51
C VAL A 600 27.05 1.87 -7.20
N TYR A 601 27.26 3.18 -7.31
CA TYR A 601 26.19 4.18 -7.36
C TYR A 601 25.94 4.58 -8.81
N ALA A 602 24.71 4.51 -9.27
CA ALA A 602 24.31 4.94 -10.60
C ALA A 602 23.23 6.01 -10.47
N ASP A 603 23.54 7.24 -10.91
CA ASP A 603 22.54 8.30 -10.97
C ASP A 603 21.67 8.10 -12.21
N ILE A 604 20.35 8.03 -12.02
CA ILE A 604 19.41 7.77 -13.11
C ILE A 604 19.35 8.92 -14.13
N ASP A 605 19.68 10.15 -13.74
CA ASP A 605 19.71 11.30 -14.65
C ASP A 605 21.00 11.31 -15.49
N GLU A 606 22.05 10.63 -15.05
CA GLU A 606 23.33 10.49 -15.77
C GLU A 606 23.37 9.26 -16.68
N CYS A 607 22.55 8.25 -16.39
CA CYS A 607 22.47 7.00 -17.14
C CYS A 607 21.05 6.69 -17.68
N PRO A 608 20.33 7.66 -18.30
CA PRO A 608 18.90 7.55 -18.58
C PRO A 608 18.52 6.38 -19.52
N GLU A 609 19.38 5.99 -20.47
CA GLU A 609 19.06 4.88 -21.38
C GLU A 609 19.14 3.52 -20.67
N THR A 610 20.14 3.35 -19.81
CA THR A 610 20.46 2.10 -19.12
C THR A 610 19.57 1.92 -17.91
N THR A 611 19.13 3.02 -17.27
CA THR A 611 18.24 3.01 -16.12
C THR A 611 16.76 3.23 -16.46
N GLN A 612 16.37 3.23 -17.74
CA GLN A 612 14.96 3.41 -18.17
C GLN A 612 13.94 2.44 -17.51
N HIS A 613 14.41 1.29 -17.04
CA HIS A 613 13.62 0.26 -16.37
C HIS A 613 13.52 0.45 -14.85
N ILE A 614 14.31 1.36 -14.28
CA ILE A 614 14.28 1.71 -12.86
C ILE A 614 13.11 2.66 -12.62
N ARG A 615 12.09 2.17 -11.90
CA ARG A 615 10.85 2.92 -11.61
C ARG A 615 10.88 3.72 -10.32
N TYR A 616 11.74 3.33 -9.38
CA TYR A 616 11.79 3.88 -8.03
C TYR A 616 13.25 4.18 -7.66
N THR A 617 13.48 5.25 -6.90
CA THR A 617 14.78 5.55 -6.32
C THR A 617 14.65 5.76 -4.80
N PRO A 618 15.58 5.26 -3.97
CA PRO A 618 16.69 4.38 -4.35
C PRO A 618 16.20 2.94 -4.66
N THR A 619 16.80 2.31 -5.67
CA THR A 619 16.66 0.88 -5.95
C THR A 619 18.03 0.22 -5.86
N PHE A 620 18.14 -0.93 -5.20
CA PHE A 620 19.37 -1.69 -5.07
C PHE A 620 19.26 -3.01 -5.81
N HIS A 621 20.17 -3.30 -6.73
CA HIS A 621 20.30 -4.61 -7.37
C HIS A 621 21.52 -5.34 -6.84
N PHE A 622 21.34 -6.59 -6.44
CA PHE A 622 22.42 -7.44 -5.95
C PHE A 622 22.76 -8.49 -7.00
N TYR A 623 24.05 -8.71 -7.23
CA TYR A 623 24.58 -9.59 -8.25
C TYR A 623 25.50 -10.64 -7.63
N ARG A 624 25.40 -11.86 -8.13
CA ARG A 624 26.28 -12.99 -7.76
C ARG A 624 26.45 -13.90 -8.98
N ASP A 625 27.68 -14.39 -9.18
CA ASP A 625 28.03 -15.25 -10.32
C ASP A 625 27.68 -14.65 -11.70
N GLY A 626 27.63 -13.31 -11.78
CA GLY A 626 27.33 -12.55 -12.98
C GLY A 626 25.84 -12.35 -13.29
N GLU A 627 24.95 -12.84 -12.43
CA GLU A 627 23.51 -12.72 -12.56
C GLU A 627 22.91 -11.87 -11.42
N ARG A 628 21.80 -11.19 -11.70
CA ARG A 628 21.05 -10.43 -10.69
C ARG A 628 20.30 -11.41 -9.80
N VAL A 629 20.61 -11.43 -8.50
CA VAL A 629 20.06 -12.38 -7.53
C VAL A 629 19.08 -11.75 -6.55
N ASP A 630 19.06 -10.43 -6.38
CA ASP A 630 18.15 -9.77 -5.45
C ASP A 630 17.90 -8.32 -5.83
N GLU A 631 16.82 -7.76 -5.29
CA GLU A 631 16.40 -6.37 -5.53
C GLU A 631 15.77 -5.81 -4.24
N MET A 632 16.15 -4.57 -3.88
CA MET A 632 15.59 -3.87 -2.72
C MET A 632 15.15 -2.46 -3.13
N PHE A 633 13.99 -2.02 -2.66
CA PHE A 633 13.46 -0.68 -2.90
C PHE A 633 13.45 0.17 -1.62
N GLY A 634 13.70 1.47 -1.77
CA GLY A 634 13.60 2.45 -0.69
C GLY A 634 14.79 2.45 0.28
N ALA A 635 14.69 3.23 1.35
CA ALA A 635 15.73 3.33 2.38
C ALA A 635 15.52 2.31 3.51
N GLY A 636 16.62 1.87 4.10
CA GLY A 636 16.65 1.00 5.27
C GLY A 636 18.04 0.43 5.48
N GLU A 637 18.83 1.03 6.36
CA GLU A 637 20.23 0.65 6.59
C GLU A 637 20.37 -0.81 7.05
N GLU A 638 19.52 -1.25 7.98
CA GLU A 638 19.52 -2.63 8.48
C GLU A 638 19.15 -3.64 7.38
N ARG A 639 18.11 -3.33 6.58
CA ARG A 639 17.71 -4.17 5.44
C ARG A 639 18.82 -4.27 4.39
N LEU A 640 19.48 -3.15 4.09
CA LEU A 640 20.61 -3.11 3.17
C LEU A 640 21.76 -3.94 3.72
N HIS A 641 22.11 -3.79 5.00
CA HIS A 641 23.14 -4.57 5.67
C HIS A 641 22.85 -6.08 5.60
N ASP A 642 21.64 -6.52 5.92
CA ASP A 642 21.25 -7.94 5.90
C ASP A 642 21.33 -8.54 4.49
N ARG A 643 20.89 -7.79 3.47
CA ARG A 643 21.01 -8.20 2.06
C ARG A 643 22.46 -8.26 1.62
N LEU A 644 23.30 -7.31 2.03
CA LEU A 644 24.74 -7.34 1.75
C LEU A 644 25.42 -8.53 2.40
N TRP A 645 25.10 -8.85 3.67
CA TRP A 645 25.60 -10.04 4.35
C TRP A 645 25.20 -11.35 3.65
N LEU A 646 23.98 -11.41 3.13
CA LEU A 646 23.49 -12.57 2.39
C LEU A 646 24.24 -12.83 1.07
N HIS A 647 24.61 -11.75 0.37
CA HIS A 647 25.21 -11.80 -0.96
C HIS A 647 26.73 -11.60 -0.98
N SER A 648 27.34 -11.30 0.16
CA SER A 648 28.80 -11.29 0.37
C SER A 648 29.38 -12.69 0.49
#